data_AF-A0A0S8CCI1-F1
#
_entry.id   AF-A0A0S8CCI1-F1
#
_cell.length_a   1.000
_cell.length_b   1.000
_cell.length_c   1.000
_cell.angle_alpha   90.00
_cell.angle_beta   90.00
_cell.angle_gamma   90.00
#
_symmetry.space_group_name_H-M   'P 1'
#
loop_
_entity.id
_entity.type
_entity.pdbx_description
1 polymer ?
#
loop_
_entity_poly.entity_id
_entity_poly.type
_entity_poly.pdbx_seq_one_letter_code
_entity_poly.pdbx_strand_id
1 'polypeptide(L)'
;MCTIIRDDYGVPHVFADTKEGLGFGAGYAMAHDRLWQADVLRRAAKGRLAEFGLASVADDLATRTLWYSEAELQQMYDDWDPGTGNEHLKDMIEAYVDGINAYIELALNNHTTYMPVEYLAQGLIPYLEPFSVTDVVALTVLMGWRFGGCGGNEADFYEALLTLQAMHGDAAGGAIWSDLFPLNDPGAPVTIPGSGCAGPLSTGVTSLDIPDNFSQVLQGYKDFWASQDTLFKSLGVPTKLGSNAVPVSGTLSASGNTLELGGPQMGYSIPQIIWDLGLHGAGINAQGMAIPCAGPFIIIGVSDYGAWTSTTGSSDNMDIRILDLNPVNPFQYWHNGDWVNMEARIETIYDAGGVAHNGTCYRSIYGPIIDLDPVGHMAVTLHVPFYKNEIAAEQGWEMFQEATSVEEFEDAVDHVECNHNFYWADTEGNIGYWHAGRFPIKPMGADPRLPLYGNGTQEWDGVTGPDDIPKCINPNQGWLANWNNKPIAGWQYAESDFHWGEGFRVQILMDAMAQFAVAGDITTDDLNTLNQVGGYHNTAGMNFAGNVTAAALASANATLLAAGSYLAAWATATPLPVSYVDLVSPMWPTDPDPTYDHPGLTIFNRWYDKVVPAVFSGILPSNLISQVKSQSSLLTRVFREDAGLLYPGYPS
;
A
#
# COMPACT_ATOMS: atom_id res chain seq x y z
N MET A 1 26.94 1.53 -26.11
CA MET A 1 27.56 0.24 -25.73
C MET A 1 27.38 0.10 -24.24
N CYS A 2 26.90 -1.04 -23.76
CA CYS A 2 26.72 -1.31 -22.33
C CYS A 2 27.48 -2.58 -21.94
N THR A 3 27.82 -2.71 -20.66
CA THR A 3 28.42 -3.92 -20.07
C THR A 3 27.58 -4.35 -18.88
N ILE A 4 27.21 -5.62 -18.79
CA ILE A 4 26.47 -6.18 -17.66
C ILE A 4 27.42 -7.08 -16.88
N ILE A 5 27.62 -6.79 -15.59
CA ILE A 5 28.41 -7.61 -14.66
C ILE A 5 27.44 -8.13 -13.60
N ARG A 6 27.49 -9.44 -13.31
CA ARG A 6 26.70 -10.02 -12.22
C ARG A 6 27.57 -10.26 -11.00
N ASP A 7 27.05 -9.93 -9.83
CA ASP A 7 27.70 -10.20 -8.55
C ASP A 7 27.53 -11.67 -8.11
N ASP A 8 28.02 -12.01 -6.91
CA ASP A 8 27.96 -13.36 -6.34
C ASP A 8 26.53 -13.84 -6.02
N TYR A 9 25.55 -12.93 -5.96
CA TYR A 9 24.12 -13.22 -5.78
C TYR A 9 23.36 -13.25 -7.12
N GLY A 10 24.04 -12.93 -8.22
CA GLY A 10 23.46 -12.86 -9.56
C GLY A 10 22.82 -11.52 -9.89
N VAL A 11 22.96 -10.50 -9.04
CA VAL A 11 22.42 -9.15 -9.27
C VAL A 11 23.15 -8.51 -10.46
N PRO A 12 22.42 -8.03 -11.49
CA PRO A 12 23.04 -7.36 -12.62
C PRO A 12 23.39 -5.89 -12.31
N HIS A 13 24.65 -5.55 -12.57
CA HIS A 13 25.19 -4.20 -12.58
C HIS A 13 25.46 -3.78 -14.02
N VAL A 14 24.76 -2.75 -14.49
CA VAL A 14 24.80 -2.24 -15.86
C VAL A 14 25.68 -1.01 -15.93
N PHE A 15 26.70 -1.05 -16.79
CA PHE A 15 27.62 0.04 -17.03
C PHE A 15 27.44 0.61 -18.43
N ALA A 16 27.20 1.91 -18.56
CA ALA A 16 27.14 2.59 -19.85
C ALA A 16 27.39 4.11 -19.73
N ASP A 17 27.93 4.71 -20.79
CA ASP A 17 28.20 6.16 -20.84
C ASP A 17 26.96 7.01 -21.19
N THR A 18 25.84 6.39 -21.56
CA THR A 18 24.59 7.08 -21.95
C THR A 18 23.37 6.43 -21.29
N LYS A 19 22.30 7.21 -21.09
CA LYS A 19 21.04 6.73 -20.48
C LYS A 19 20.40 5.61 -21.30
N GLU A 20 20.45 5.69 -22.63
CA GLU A 20 19.98 4.63 -23.53
C GLU A 20 20.80 3.34 -23.36
N GLY A 21 22.11 3.47 -23.15
CA GLY A 21 22.97 2.33 -22.85
C GLY A 21 22.62 1.66 -21.53
N LEU A 22 22.30 2.44 -20.49
CA LEU A 22 21.82 1.93 -19.21
C LEU A 22 20.45 1.25 -19.38
N GLY A 23 19.50 1.92 -20.03
CA GLY A 23 18.18 1.39 -20.35
C GLY A 23 18.26 0.04 -21.07
N PHE A 24 18.97 -0.02 -22.20
CA PHE A 24 19.16 -1.26 -22.96
C PHE A 24 19.76 -2.39 -22.13
N GLY A 25 20.83 -2.11 -21.37
CA GLY A 25 21.47 -3.11 -20.53
C GLY A 25 20.55 -3.63 -19.42
N ALA A 26 19.78 -2.74 -18.79
CA ALA A 26 18.82 -3.09 -17.75
C ALA A 26 17.66 -3.93 -18.32
N GLY A 27 17.12 -3.56 -19.48
CA GLY A 27 16.05 -4.31 -20.15
C GLY A 27 16.50 -5.71 -20.54
N TYR A 28 17.70 -5.84 -21.11
CA TYR A 28 18.30 -7.12 -21.46
C TYR A 28 18.54 -8.00 -20.23
N ALA A 29 19.10 -7.43 -19.15
CA ALA A 29 19.36 -8.14 -17.90
C ALA A 29 18.06 -8.61 -17.22
N MET A 30 17.03 -7.75 -17.19
CA MET A 30 15.72 -8.07 -16.65
C MET A 30 15.08 -9.22 -17.41
N ALA A 31 15.06 -9.17 -18.75
CA ALA A 31 14.50 -10.25 -19.56
C ALA A 31 15.29 -11.56 -19.38
N HIS A 32 16.62 -11.48 -19.29
CA HIS A 32 17.44 -12.65 -18.97
C HIS A 32 17.05 -13.32 -17.65
N ASP A 33 16.67 -12.55 -16.64
CA ASP A 33 16.35 -13.09 -15.31
C ASP A 33 14.88 -13.46 -15.15
N ARG A 34 13.97 -12.63 -15.70
CA ARG A 34 12.56 -12.58 -15.33
C ARG A 34 11.61 -12.48 -16.53
N LEU A 35 12.02 -12.81 -17.76
CA LEU A 35 11.15 -12.68 -18.96
C LEU A 35 9.74 -13.29 -18.81
N TRP A 36 9.61 -14.51 -18.24
CA TRP A 36 8.29 -15.10 -18.01
C TRP A 36 7.45 -14.26 -17.05
N GLN A 37 8.02 -13.85 -15.92
CA GLN A 37 7.33 -13.04 -14.93
C GLN A 37 6.94 -11.68 -15.51
N ALA A 38 7.83 -11.03 -16.26
CA ALA A 38 7.57 -9.75 -16.92
C ALA A 38 6.42 -9.85 -17.94
N ASP A 39 6.37 -10.92 -18.75
CA ASP A 39 5.28 -11.14 -19.71
C ASP A 39 3.93 -11.37 -19.00
N VAL A 40 3.94 -12.18 -17.93
CA VAL A 40 2.75 -12.38 -17.08
C VAL A 40 2.30 -11.06 -16.45
N LEU A 41 3.21 -10.23 -15.94
CA LEU A 41 2.87 -8.95 -15.30
C LEU A 41 2.33 -7.92 -16.30
N ARG A 42 2.93 -7.76 -17.50
CA ARG A 42 2.36 -6.87 -18.52
C ARG A 42 0.99 -7.36 -19.00
N ARG A 43 0.79 -8.68 -19.09
CA ARG A 43 -0.51 -9.27 -19.47
C ARG A 43 -1.54 -9.08 -18.37
N ALA A 44 -1.14 -9.18 -17.11
CA ALA A 44 -1.97 -8.82 -15.98
C ALA A 44 -2.38 -7.35 -16.10
N ALA A 45 -1.41 -6.43 -16.22
CA ALA A 45 -1.64 -4.99 -16.36
C ALA A 45 -2.45 -4.57 -17.61
N LYS A 46 -2.51 -5.43 -18.62
CA LYS A 46 -3.26 -5.19 -19.87
C LYS A 46 -4.49 -6.08 -20.01
N GLY A 47 -4.86 -6.92 -19.06
CA GLY A 47 -6.02 -7.82 -19.17
C GLY A 47 -5.92 -8.76 -20.37
N ARG A 48 -4.85 -9.54 -20.40
CA ARG A 48 -4.53 -10.53 -21.44
C ARG A 48 -4.03 -11.87 -20.85
N LEU A 49 -4.35 -12.16 -19.60
CA LEU A 49 -3.95 -13.40 -18.93
C LEU A 49 -4.80 -14.60 -19.36
N ALA A 50 -6.03 -14.38 -19.82
CA ALA A 50 -6.90 -15.43 -20.35
C ALA A 50 -6.28 -16.10 -21.59
N GLU A 51 -5.50 -15.36 -22.37
CA GLU A 51 -4.72 -15.88 -23.51
C GLU A 51 -3.73 -16.97 -23.09
N PHE A 52 -3.23 -16.90 -21.85
CA PHE A 52 -2.32 -17.89 -21.28
C PHE A 52 -3.07 -18.93 -20.42
N GLY A 53 -4.39 -18.79 -20.27
CA GLY A 53 -5.20 -19.61 -19.37
C GLY A 53 -4.87 -19.39 -17.89
N LEU A 54 -4.23 -18.27 -17.55
CA LEU A 54 -3.88 -17.89 -16.18
C LEU A 54 -4.98 -17.07 -15.48
N ALA A 55 -5.97 -16.60 -16.25
CA ALA A 55 -7.15 -15.91 -15.76
C ALA A 55 -8.38 -16.31 -16.61
N SER A 56 -9.57 -15.95 -16.16
CA SER A 56 -10.78 -16.05 -16.99
C SER A 56 -10.93 -14.83 -17.90
N VAL A 57 -11.77 -14.95 -18.93
CA VAL A 57 -12.17 -13.82 -19.78
C VAL A 57 -12.81 -12.69 -18.96
N ALA A 58 -13.53 -13.04 -17.89
CA ALA A 58 -14.16 -12.07 -17.01
C ALA A 58 -13.12 -11.29 -16.18
N ASP A 59 -12.06 -11.96 -15.73
CA ASP A 59 -10.96 -11.33 -15.00
C ASP A 59 -10.21 -10.31 -15.89
N ASP A 60 -9.90 -10.70 -17.13
CA ASP A 60 -9.27 -9.81 -18.11
C ASP A 60 -10.18 -8.62 -18.47
N LEU A 61 -11.48 -8.85 -18.65
CA LEU A 61 -12.44 -7.76 -18.87
C LEU A 61 -12.55 -6.82 -17.65
N ALA A 62 -12.52 -7.37 -16.43
CA ALA A 62 -12.53 -6.58 -15.20
C ALA A 62 -11.30 -5.66 -15.11
N THR A 63 -10.13 -6.20 -15.41
CA THR A 63 -8.90 -5.43 -15.59
C THR A 63 -9.06 -4.31 -16.64
N ARG A 64 -9.62 -4.63 -17.83
CA ARG A 64 -9.86 -3.65 -18.91
C ARG A 64 -10.90 -2.59 -18.54
N THR A 65 -11.79 -2.88 -17.60
CA THR A 65 -12.73 -1.90 -17.04
C THR A 65 -12.02 -0.88 -16.17
N LEU A 66 -11.08 -1.31 -15.31
CA LEU A 66 -10.34 -0.40 -14.43
C LEU A 66 -9.41 0.53 -15.20
N TRP A 67 -8.63 -0.04 -16.10
CA TRP A 67 -7.47 0.66 -16.66
C TRP A 67 -7.72 1.16 -18.08
N TYR A 68 -6.63 1.29 -18.82
CA TYR A 68 -6.57 2.01 -20.07
C TYR A 68 -6.54 1.05 -21.26
N SER A 69 -7.11 1.47 -22.38
CA SER A 69 -6.93 0.74 -23.63
C SER A 69 -5.49 0.92 -24.14
N GLU A 70 -5.08 0.11 -25.11
CA GLU A 70 -3.77 0.26 -25.75
C GLU A 70 -3.54 1.68 -26.30
N ALA A 71 -4.58 2.25 -26.92
CA ALA A 71 -4.51 3.59 -27.49
C ALA A 71 -4.39 4.67 -26.41
N GLU A 72 -5.04 4.48 -25.25
CA GLU A 72 -4.91 5.39 -24.13
C GLU A 72 -3.53 5.31 -23.47
N LEU A 73 -2.97 4.10 -23.31
CA LEU A 73 -1.61 3.92 -22.80
C LEU A 73 -0.58 4.58 -23.71
N GLN A 74 -0.72 4.42 -25.02
CA GLN A 74 0.14 5.10 -25.99
C GLN A 74 -0.01 6.61 -25.89
N GLN A 75 -1.25 7.10 -25.79
CA GLN A 75 -1.51 8.53 -25.65
C GLN A 75 -0.90 9.10 -24.36
N MET A 76 -1.00 8.38 -23.23
CA MET A 76 -0.36 8.78 -21.97
C MET A 76 1.16 8.95 -22.15
N TYR A 77 1.81 8.00 -22.86
CA TYR A 77 3.23 8.10 -23.16
C TYR A 77 3.56 9.25 -24.11
N ASP A 78 2.78 9.43 -25.18
CA ASP A 78 3.02 10.44 -26.21
C ASP A 78 2.84 11.87 -25.66
N ASP A 79 1.77 12.09 -24.89
CA ASP A 79 1.38 13.40 -24.34
C ASP A 79 2.23 13.79 -23.11
N TRP A 80 2.87 12.84 -22.45
CA TRP A 80 3.73 13.11 -21.29
C TRP A 80 5.01 13.85 -21.71
N ASP A 81 5.29 14.97 -21.05
CA ASP A 81 6.53 15.72 -21.19
C ASP A 81 7.29 15.64 -19.85
N PRO A 82 8.41 14.89 -19.78
CA PRO A 82 9.26 14.84 -18.58
C PRO A 82 9.85 16.18 -18.16
N GLY A 83 9.75 17.21 -19.01
CA GLY A 83 10.23 18.55 -18.71
C GLY A 83 11.76 18.69 -18.79
N THR A 84 12.23 19.88 -18.41
CA THR A 84 13.66 20.23 -18.50
C THR A 84 14.49 19.44 -17.50
N GLY A 85 15.61 18.88 -17.95
CA GLY A 85 16.51 18.04 -17.15
C GLY A 85 16.26 16.53 -17.30
N ASN A 86 15.09 16.12 -17.80
CA ASN A 86 14.71 14.72 -18.01
C ASN A 86 14.51 14.38 -19.50
N GLU A 87 15.13 15.13 -20.41
CA GLU A 87 14.87 15.01 -21.86
C GLU A 87 15.18 13.61 -22.42
N HIS A 88 16.11 12.90 -21.78
CA HIS A 88 16.54 11.55 -22.16
C HIS A 88 15.77 10.42 -21.45
N LEU A 89 14.77 10.74 -20.63
CA LEU A 89 13.99 9.73 -19.91
C LEU A 89 13.21 8.83 -20.87
N LYS A 90 12.55 9.43 -21.87
CA LYS A 90 11.86 8.64 -22.92
C LYS A 90 12.84 7.75 -23.69
N ASP A 91 13.99 8.30 -24.09
CA ASP A 91 15.03 7.53 -24.80
C ASP A 91 15.53 6.34 -23.96
N MET A 92 15.66 6.52 -22.64
CA MET A 92 16.05 5.45 -21.71
C MET A 92 14.99 4.35 -21.58
N ILE A 93 13.71 4.71 -21.52
CA ILE A 93 12.57 3.76 -21.48
C ILE A 93 12.47 3.00 -22.80
N GLU A 94 12.56 3.68 -23.94
CA GLU A 94 12.57 3.06 -25.26
C GLU A 94 13.74 2.07 -25.39
N ALA A 95 14.94 2.47 -24.97
CA ALA A 95 16.09 1.59 -24.98
C ALA A 95 15.93 0.39 -24.03
N TYR A 96 15.27 0.54 -22.88
CA TYR A 96 14.92 -0.56 -22.00
C TYR A 96 14.03 -1.59 -22.69
N VAL A 97 13.01 -1.13 -23.41
CA VAL A 97 12.15 -2.01 -24.23
C VAL A 97 12.96 -2.70 -25.33
N ASP A 98 13.86 -1.98 -26.02
CA ASP A 98 14.76 -2.57 -27.02
C ASP A 98 15.67 -3.65 -26.42
N GLY A 99 16.17 -3.44 -25.20
CA GLY A 99 16.97 -4.42 -24.46
C GLY A 99 16.20 -5.72 -24.18
N ILE A 100 14.94 -5.60 -23.73
CA ILE A 100 14.05 -6.75 -23.54
C ILE A 100 13.87 -7.50 -24.86
N ASN A 101 13.57 -6.77 -25.93
CA ASN A 101 13.30 -7.34 -27.24
C ASN A 101 14.53 -8.01 -27.86
N ALA A 102 15.73 -7.48 -27.61
CA ALA A 102 16.98 -8.13 -28.00
C ALA A 102 17.17 -9.48 -27.30
N TYR A 103 16.81 -9.59 -26.02
CA TYR A 103 16.83 -10.88 -25.31
C TYR A 103 15.77 -11.85 -25.86
N ILE A 104 14.56 -11.36 -26.14
CA ILE A 104 13.49 -12.17 -26.76
C ILE A 104 13.96 -12.74 -28.10
N GLU A 105 14.60 -11.93 -28.96
CA GLU A 105 15.14 -12.39 -30.24
C GLU A 105 16.20 -13.49 -30.04
N LEU A 106 17.12 -13.30 -29.08
CA LEU A 106 18.10 -14.34 -28.72
C LEU A 106 17.41 -15.63 -28.28
N ALA A 107 16.41 -15.51 -27.39
CA ALA A 107 15.67 -16.64 -26.83
C ALA A 107 14.87 -17.39 -27.90
N LEU A 108 14.21 -16.69 -28.82
CA LEU A 108 13.49 -17.31 -29.93
C LEU A 108 14.43 -18.07 -30.88
N ASN A 109 15.59 -17.49 -31.19
CA ASN A 109 16.59 -18.12 -32.05
C ASN A 109 17.30 -19.32 -31.39
N ASN A 110 17.25 -19.42 -30.06
CA ASN A 110 17.99 -20.41 -29.27
C ASN A 110 17.12 -20.97 -28.13
N HIS A 111 15.87 -21.30 -28.44
CA HIS A 111 14.84 -21.59 -27.44
C HIS A 111 15.11 -22.77 -26.51
N THR A 112 16.02 -23.68 -26.85
CA THR A 112 16.41 -24.79 -25.97
C THR A 112 17.32 -24.36 -24.83
N THR A 113 17.90 -23.17 -24.91
CA THR A 113 18.94 -22.70 -23.98
C THR A 113 18.50 -21.46 -23.21
N TYR A 114 17.87 -20.49 -23.89
CA TYR A 114 17.60 -19.17 -23.30
C TYR A 114 16.10 -18.89 -23.07
N MET A 115 15.20 -19.72 -23.61
CA MET A 115 13.77 -19.52 -23.37
C MET A 115 13.40 -20.04 -21.96
N PRO A 116 12.65 -19.26 -21.15
CA PRO A 116 12.10 -19.77 -19.90
C PRO A 116 11.28 -21.05 -20.11
N VAL A 117 11.41 -21.98 -19.18
CA VAL A 117 10.84 -23.33 -19.30
C VAL A 117 9.31 -23.31 -19.35
N GLU A 118 8.69 -22.29 -18.75
CA GLU A 118 7.25 -22.08 -18.70
C GLU A 118 6.65 -21.96 -20.10
N TYR A 119 7.31 -21.23 -21.02
CA TYR A 119 6.86 -21.12 -22.41
C TYR A 119 6.96 -22.46 -23.16
N LEU A 120 8.02 -23.23 -22.92
CA LEU A 120 8.21 -24.55 -23.51
C LEU A 120 7.17 -25.54 -23.00
N ALA A 121 6.95 -25.56 -21.68
CA ALA A 121 6.04 -26.48 -21.01
C ALA A 121 4.57 -26.26 -21.39
N GLN A 122 4.20 -24.99 -21.64
CA GLN A 122 2.84 -24.61 -21.97
C GLN A 122 2.59 -24.44 -23.48
N GLY A 123 3.64 -24.58 -24.30
CA GLY A 123 3.54 -24.35 -25.75
C GLY A 123 3.26 -22.89 -26.12
N LEU A 124 3.68 -21.94 -25.28
CA LEU A 124 3.35 -20.52 -25.40
C LEU A 124 4.36 -19.70 -26.23
N ILE A 125 5.46 -20.31 -26.70
CA ILE A 125 6.46 -19.61 -27.54
C ILE A 125 5.83 -18.85 -28.73
N PRO A 126 4.86 -19.40 -29.49
CA PRO A 126 4.26 -18.69 -30.60
C PRO A 126 3.45 -17.43 -30.22
N TYR A 127 3.14 -17.26 -28.92
CA TYR A 127 2.38 -16.15 -28.37
C TYR A 127 3.26 -15.14 -27.60
N LEU A 128 4.58 -15.36 -27.57
CA LEU A 128 5.52 -14.38 -27.05
C LEU A 128 5.65 -13.23 -28.04
N GLU A 129 5.11 -12.08 -27.67
CA GLU A 129 5.14 -10.86 -28.45
C GLU A 129 6.29 -9.95 -27.99
N PRO A 130 6.87 -9.11 -28.88
CA PRO A 130 7.77 -8.04 -28.46
C PRO A 130 7.11 -7.14 -27.42
N PHE A 131 7.92 -6.56 -26.54
CA PHE A 131 7.51 -5.52 -25.60
C PHE A 131 7.42 -4.17 -26.31
N SER A 132 6.52 -3.32 -25.82
CA SER A 132 6.37 -1.91 -26.22
C SER A 132 6.44 -0.99 -25.00
N VAL A 133 6.62 0.32 -25.23
CA VAL A 133 6.57 1.32 -24.14
C VAL A 133 5.25 1.28 -23.38
N THR A 134 4.14 0.95 -24.04
CA THR A 134 2.84 0.78 -23.40
C THR A 134 2.79 -0.36 -22.39
N ASP A 135 3.67 -1.38 -22.49
CA ASP A 135 3.79 -2.43 -21.48
C ASP A 135 4.43 -1.89 -20.18
N VAL A 136 5.40 -0.97 -20.32
CA VAL A 136 6.00 -0.25 -19.19
C VAL A 136 4.96 0.65 -18.53
N VAL A 137 4.28 1.49 -19.31
CA VAL A 137 3.22 2.39 -18.81
C VAL A 137 2.09 1.62 -18.13
N ALA A 138 1.62 0.51 -18.71
CA ALA A 138 0.57 -0.31 -18.12
C ALA A 138 1.01 -0.86 -16.75
N LEU A 139 2.26 -1.29 -16.62
CA LEU A 139 2.76 -1.80 -15.36
C LEU A 139 2.96 -0.68 -14.32
N THR A 140 3.41 0.50 -14.73
CA THR A 140 3.46 1.69 -13.87
C THR A 140 2.08 2.03 -13.31
N VAL A 141 1.03 1.99 -14.15
CA VAL A 141 -0.36 2.14 -13.70
C VAL A 141 -0.72 1.05 -12.69
N LEU A 142 -0.53 -0.23 -13.01
CA LEU A 142 -0.86 -1.34 -12.12
C LEU A 142 -0.17 -1.21 -10.75
N MET A 143 1.14 -0.93 -10.74
CA MET A 143 1.93 -0.88 -9.51
C MET A 143 1.68 0.41 -8.71
N GLY A 144 1.54 1.55 -9.37
CA GLY A 144 1.21 2.82 -8.73
C GLY A 144 -0.14 2.75 -8.01
N TRP A 145 -1.14 2.15 -8.65
CA TRP A 145 -2.43 1.88 -8.01
C TRP A 145 -2.32 0.84 -6.90
N ARG A 146 -1.55 -0.23 -7.10
CA ARG A 146 -1.46 -1.29 -6.09
C ARG A 146 -0.82 -0.83 -4.78
N PHE A 147 0.20 0.01 -4.86
CA PHE A 147 0.95 0.43 -3.67
C PHE A 147 0.60 1.83 -3.17
N GLY A 148 -0.04 2.66 -3.99
CA GLY A 148 -0.41 4.04 -3.66
C GLY A 148 -1.86 4.43 -3.97
N GLY A 149 -2.71 3.52 -4.44
CA GLY A 149 -4.16 3.70 -4.45
C GLY A 149 -4.74 3.22 -3.11
N CYS A 150 -5.18 4.16 -2.28
CA CYS A 150 -5.70 3.91 -0.92
C CYS A 150 -7.09 4.53 -0.79
N GLY A 151 -8.02 3.84 -0.13
CA GLY A 151 -9.43 4.24 -0.09
C GLY A 151 -10.31 3.30 -0.93
N GLY A 152 -11.52 3.73 -1.27
CA GLY A 152 -12.50 2.87 -1.96
C GLY A 152 -13.22 1.86 -1.06
N ASN A 153 -13.08 1.99 0.27
CA ASN A 153 -13.67 1.10 1.28
C ASN A 153 -15.08 1.53 1.73
N GLU A 154 -15.67 2.55 1.11
CA GLU A 154 -16.96 3.13 1.53
C GLU A 154 -18.11 2.12 1.41
N ALA A 155 -17.98 1.12 0.53
CA ALA A 155 -18.90 -0.01 0.46
C ALA A 155 -18.90 -0.84 1.76
N ASP A 156 -17.72 -1.09 2.34
CA ASP A 156 -17.56 -1.84 3.59
C ASP A 156 -18.02 -1.00 4.79
N PHE A 157 -17.71 0.30 4.80
CA PHE A 157 -18.20 1.22 5.82
C PHE A 157 -19.73 1.35 5.80
N TYR A 158 -20.33 1.43 4.61
CA TYR A 158 -21.78 1.44 4.43
C TYR A 158 -22.44 0.16 4.96
N GLU A 159 -21.93 -1.02 4.58
CA GLU A 159 -22.46 -2.30 5.08
C GLU A 159 -22.34 -2.41 6.61
N ALA A 160 -21.21 -1.97 7.16
CA ALA A 160 -20.99 -1.95 8.60
C ALA A 160 -22.02 -1.05 9.31
N LEU A 161 -22.31 0.13 8.76
CA LEU A 161 -23.32 1.03 9.33
C LEU A 161 -24.71 0.39 9.31
N LEU A 162 -25.16 -0.11 8.14
CA LEU A 162 -26.47 -0.75 8.03
C LEU A 162 -26.62 -1.92 9.00
N THR A 163 -25.58 -2.76 9.11
CA THR A 163 -25.58 -3.89 10.02
C THR A 163 -25.72 -3.44 11.47
N LEU A 164 -25.00 -2.40 11.88
CA LEU A 164 -25.04 -1.89 13.25
C LEU A 164 -26.36 -1.17 13.56
N GLN A 165 -26.92 -0.42 12.60
CA GLN A 165 -28.25 0.19 12.75
C GLN A 165 -29.35 -0.87 12.82
N ALA A 166 -29.25 -1.94 12.04
CA ALA A 166 -30.19 -3.07 12.13
C ALA A 166 -30.11 -3.79 13.49
N MET A 167 -28.92 -3.87 14.09
CA MET A 167 -28.72 -4.51 15.41
C MET A 167 -29.17 -3.63 16.58
N HIS A 168 -28.94 -2.32 16.51
CA HIS A 168 -29.02 -1.42 17.69
C HIS A 168 -29.96 -0.22 17.52
N GLY A 169 -30.53 -0.01 16.34
CA GLY A 169 -31.24 1.20 15.94
C GLY A 169 -30.29 2.34 15.53
N ASP A 170 -30.81 3.32 14.81
CA ASP A 170 -30.03 4.33 14.07
C ASP A 170 -28.97 5.05 14.92
N ALA A 171 -29.38 5.54 16.10
CA ALA A 171 -28.52 6.35 16.96
C ALA A 171 -27.43 5.52 17.66
N ALA A 172 -27.76 4.32 18.16
CA ALA A 172 -26.78 3.47 18.85
C ALA A 172 -25.87 2.76 17.84
N GLY A 173 -26.42 2.28 16.73
CA GLY A 173 -25.66 1.69 15.63
C GLY A 173 -24.70 2.71 15.00
N GLY A 174 -25.17 3.94 14.75
CA GLY A 174 -24.33 5.03 14.25
C GLY A 174 -23.22 5.43 15.22
N ALA A 175 -23.48 5.45 16.53
CA ALA A 175 -22.45 5.69 17.54
C ALA A 175 -21.37 4.58 17.56
N ILE A 176 -21.78 3.30 17.54
CA ILE A 176 -20.83 2.16 17.50
C ILE A 176 -20.00 2.18 16.21
N TRP A 177 -20.63 2.50 15.07
CA TRP A 177 -19.94 2.63 13.78
C TRP A 177 -18.91 3.77 13.81
N SER A 178 -19.30 4.91 14.37
CA SER A 178 -18.45 6.08 14.56
C SER A 178 -17.23 5.79 15.45
N ASP A 179 -17.41 4.93 16.46
CA ASP A 179 -16.32 4.45 17.31
C ASP A 179 -15.39 3.48 16.58
N LEU A 180 -15.89 2.63 15.69
CA LEU A 180 -15.07 1.73 14.89
C LEU A 180 -14.19 2.46 13.87
N PHE A 181 -14.75 3.49 13.24
CA PHE A 181 -14.14 4.17 12.09
C PHE A 181 -13.94 5.67 12.37
N PRO A 182 -13.10 6.07 13.35
CA PRO A 182 -12.95 7.48 13.68
C PRO A 182 -12.37 8.27 12.49
N LEU A 183 -12.90 9.47 12.23
CA LEU A 183 -12.35 10.42 11.25
C LEU A 183 -10.96 10.90 11.66
N ASN A 184 -10.73 11.04 12.97
CA ASN A 184 -9.43 11.39 13.51
C ASN A 184 -9.27 10.78 14.91
N ASP A 185 -8.27 9.94 15.10
CA ASP A 185 -7.82 9.49 16.43
C ASP A 185 -6.54 10.26 16.83
N PRO A 186 -6.58 11.12 17.86
CA PRO A 186 -5.40 11.83 18.36
C PRO A 186 -4.37 10.93 19.04
N GLY A 187 -4.76 9.72 19.45
CA GLY A 187 -3.84 8.72 20.00
C GLY A 187 -3.00 8.04 18.93
N ALA A 188 -3.34 8.19 17.65
CA ALA A 188 -2.58 7.60 16.56
C ALA A 188 -1.12 8.14 16.54
N PRO A 189 -0.11 7.26 16.58
CA PRO A 189 1.28 7.69 16.46
C PRO A 189 1.56 8.30 15.09
N VAL A 190 2.34 9.38 15.06
CA VAL A 190 2.62 10.17 13.85
C VAL A 190 4.08 10.13 13.45
N THR A 191 4.36 10.15 12.14
CA THR A 191 5.74 10.12 11.64
C THR A 191 6.47 11.44 11.86
N ILE A 192 5.81 12.58 11.59
CA ILE A 192 6.39 13.90 11.83
C ILE A 192 6.28 14.24 13.33
N PRO A 193 7.40 14.34 14.07
CA PRO A 193 7.37 14.67 15.48
C PRO A 193 7.06 16.16 15.66
N GLY A 194 6.03 16.53 16.40
CA GLY A 194 5.68 17.95 16.57
C GLY A 194 4.54 18.22 17.54
N SER A 195 4.47 19.47 18.01
CA SER A 195 3.51 20.05 18.96
C SER A 195 2.25 20.65 18.30
N GLY A 196 1.86 20.16 17.12
CA GLY A 196 0.59 20.53 16.49
C GLY A 196 -0.58 20.13 17.39
N CYS A 197 -1.64 20.94 17.43
CA CYS A 197 -2.84 20.60 18.20
C CYS A 197 -3.30 19.21 17.75
N ALA A 198 -3.14 18.19 18.60
CA ALA A 198 -3.86 16.95 18.44
C ALA A 198 -5.35 17.35 18.35
N GLY A 199 -5.90 17.27 17.13
CA GLY A 199 -7.32 17.51 16.92
C GLY A 199 -8.08 16.55 17.84
N PRO A 200 -9.25 16.94 18.39
CA PRO A 200 -10.00 16.03 19.25
C PRO A 200 -10.30 14.73 18.49
N LEU A 201 -10.51 13.64 19.23
CA LEU A 201 -11.12 12.45 18.67
C LEU A 201 -12.39 12.88 17.94
N SER A 202 -12.44 12.60 16.64
CA SER A 202 -13.57 12.94 15.78
C SER A 202 -14.14 11.64 15.25
N THR A 203 -15.38 11.35 15.60
CA THR A 203 -16.09 10.12 15.23
C THR A 203 -17.19 10.36 14.18
N GLY A 204 -17.43 11.63 13.81
CA GLY A 204 -18.43 12.03 12.81
C GLY A 204 -19.87 12.02 13.33
N VAL A 205 -20.85 11.98 12.43
CA VAL A 205 -22.29 12.10 12.77
C VAL A 205 -22.81 10.80 13.41
N THR A 206 -23.47 10.91 14.57
CA THR A 206 -23.98 9.77 15.34
C THR A 206 -25.24 9.09 14.76
N SER A 207 -25.85 9.69 13.74
CA SER A 207 -26.97 9.13 12.97
C SER A 207 -26.95 9.64 11.53
N LEU A 208 -26.86 8.74 10.57
CA LEU A 208 -27.00 9.05 9.14
C LEU A 208 -28.22 8.30 8.61
N ASP A 209 -29.14 9.04 7.97
CA ASP A 209 -30.24 8.48 7.19
C ASP A 209 -29.68 8.17 5.79
N ILE A 210 -29.13 6.98 5.62
CA ILE A 210 -28.56 6.54 4.33
C ILE A 210 -29.57 5.63 3.63
N PRO A 211 -29.81 5.82 2.32
CA PRO A 211 -30.68 4.93 1.57
C PRO A 211 -30.21 3.47 1.59
N ASP A 212 -31.08 2.53 1.98
CA ASP A 212 -30.79 1.08 1.98
C ASP A 212 -30.56 0.48 0.57
N ASN A 213 -30.92 1.21 -0.48
CA ASN A 213 -30.98 0.69 -1.85
C ASN A 213 -29.61 0.56 -2.53
N PHE A 214 -28.51 1.02 -1.94
CA PHE A 214 -27.16 0.86 -2.51
C PHE A 214 -26.60 -0.55 -2.34
N SER A 215 -27.20 -1.36 -1.46
CA SER A 215 -26.64 -2.67 -1.04
C SER A 215 -26.37 -3.62 -2.22
N GLN A 216 -27.22 -3.63 -3.24
CA GLN A 216 -27.03 -4.50 -4.40
C GLN A 216 -25.84 -4.08 -5.26
N VAL A 217 -25.77 -2.79 -5.64
CA VAL A 217 -24.69 -2.28 -6.51
C VAL A 217 -23.34 -2.26 -5.79
N LEU A 218 -23.34 -2.00 -4.48
CA LEU A 218 -22.15 -2.07 -3.65
C LEU A 218 -21.67 -3.51 -3.45
N GLN A 219 -22.57 -4.50 -3.45
CA GLN A 219 -22.16 -5.90 -3.45
C GLN A 219 -21.44 -6.28 -4.75
N GLY A 220 -21.94 -5.82 -5.91
CA GLY A 220 -21.27 -6.00 -7.20
C GLY A 220 -19.87 -5.36 -7.23
N TYR A 221 -19.73 -4.16 -6.67
CA TYR A 221 -18.43 -3.49 -6.46
C TYR A 221 -17.46 -4.32 -5.60
N LYS A 222 -17.93 -4.88 -4.48
CA LYS A 222 -17.10 -5.71 -3.60
C LYS A 222 -16.71 -7.04 -4.25
N ASP A 223 -17.63 -7.68 -4.96
CA ASP A 223 -17.36 -8.92 -5.69
C ASP A 223 -16.32 -8.69 -6.79
N PHE A 224 -16.37 -7.53 -7.47
CA PHE A 224 -15.36 -7.09 -8.42
C PHE A 224 -13.97 -7.05 -7.78
N TRP A 225 -13.77 -6.34 -6.67
CA TRP A 225 -12.46 -6.25 -6.03
C TRP A 225 -11.99 -7.57 -5.44
N ALA A 226 -12.89 -8.39 -4.88
CA ALA A 226 -12.55 -9.73 -4.39
C ALA A 226 -12.03 -10.64 -5.52
N SER A 227 -12.57 -10.50 -6.74
CA SER A 227 -12.06 -11.22 -7.92
C SER A 227 -10.64 -10.77 -8.30
N GLN A 228 -10.40 -9.46 -8.34
CA GLN A 228 -9.08 -8.89 -8.68
C GLN A 228 -8.03 -9.27 -7.63
N ASP A 229 -8.36 -9.22 -6.34
CA ASP A 229 -7.46 -9.66 -5.27
C ASP A 229 -7.13 -11.15 -5.35
N THR A 230 -8.11 -11.99 -5.72
CA THR A 230 -7.88 -13.43 -5.92
C THR A 230 -6.91 -13.65 -7.08
N LEU A 231 -7.10 -12.94 -8.19
CA LEU A 231 -6.21 -12.98 -9.35
C LEU A 231 -4.79 -12.54 -8.97
N PHE A 232 -4.63 -11.36 -8.38
CA PHE A 232 -3.31 -10.84 -8.00
C PHE A 232 -2.57 -11.76 -7.04
N LYS A 233 -3.27 -12.33 -6.06
CA LYS A 233 -2.70 -13.33 -5.16
C LYS A 233 -2.16 -14.54 -5.91
N SER A 234 -2.87 -15.01 -6.95
CA SER A 234 -2.43 -16.15 -7.77
C SER A 234 -1.15 -15.87 -8.57
N LEU A 235 -0.89 -14.60 -8.88
CA LEU A 235 0.29 -14.14 -9.62
C LEU A 235 1.47 -13.80 -8.70
N GLY A 236 1.31 -13.97 -7.38
CA GLY A 236 2.30 -13.55 -6.40
C GLY A 236 2.41 -12.03 -6.23
N VAL A 237 1.44 -11.27 -6.73
CA VAL A 237 1.31 -9.83 -6.50
C VAL A 237 0.77 -9.62 -5.08
N PRO A 238 1.41 -8.79 -4.25
CA PRO A 238 1.01 -8.62 -2.85
C PRO A 238 -0.45 -8.15 -2.74
N THR A 239 -1.22 -8.78 -1.85
CA THR A 239 -2.60 -8.33 -1.50
C THR A 239 -2.79 -7.94 -0.05
N LYS A 240 -1.72 -8.05 0.73
CA LYS A 240 -1.61 -7.48 2.05
C LYS A 240 -0.36 -6.64 2.07
N LEU A 241 -0.51 -5.38 2.44
CA LEU A 241 0.58 -4.41 2.43
C LEU A 241 1.06 -4.12 3.85
N GLY A 242 2.35 -3.81 3.93
CA GLY A 242 3.00 -3.25 5.10
C GLY A 242 4.38 -2.81 4.68
N SER A 243 4.91 -1.74 5.26
CA SER A 243 6.28 -1.30 5.01
C SER A 243 6.72 -0.41 6.15
N ASN A 244 7.95 -0.56 6.61
CA ASN A 244 8.52 0.34 7.60
C ASN A 244 9.72 1.12 7.04
N ALA A 245 9.96 2.27 7.64
CA ALA A 245 11.13 3.10 7.35
C ALA A 245 11.59 3.84 8.59
N VAL A 246 12.91 3.91 8.81
CA VAL A 246 13.55 4.60 9.93
C VAL A 246 14.86 5.25 9.48
N PRO A 247 14.83 6.52 9.03
CA PRO A 247 16.03 7.29 8.80
C PRO A 247 16.53 7.91 10.12
N VAL A 248 17.85 7.89 10.31
CA VAL A 248 18.55 8.29 11.54
C VAL A 248 19.69 9.24 11.19
N SER A 249 19.73 10.38 11.89
CA SER A 249 20.77 11.38 11.71
C SER A 249 22.14 10.86 12.16
N GLY A 250 23.18 11.30 11.44
CA GLY A 250 24.56 10.98 11.78
C GLY A 250 24.97 11.38 13.20
N THR A 251 24.31 12.37 13.80
CA THR A 251 24.57 12.80 15.20
C THR A 251 24.24 11.75 16.24
N LEU A 252 23.37 10.79 15.91
CA LEU A 252 23.01 9.67 16.78
C LEU A 252 23.77 8.39 16.42
N SER A 253 24.46 8.35 15.29
CA SER A 253 25.15 7.16 14.80
C SER A 253 26.57 7.04 15.35
N ALA A 254 27.07 5.82 15.49
CA ALA A 254 28.47 5.56 15.87
C ALA A 254 29.47 6.02 14.80
N SER A 255 29.04 6.03 13.53
CA SER A 255 29.89 6.35 12.38
C SER A 255 29.98 7.85 12.09
N GLY A 256 29.04 8.64 12.59
CA GLY A 256 28.81 10.02 12.17
C GLY A 256 28.02 10.17 10.87
N ASN A 257 27.75 9.08 10.14
CA ASN A 257 26.96 9.09 8.90
C ASN A 257 25.47 8.85 9.20
N THR A 258 24.59 9.37 8.36
CA THR A 258 23.17 8.99 8.41
C THR A 258 23.00 7.50 8.19
N LEU A 259 21.93 6.94 8.75
CA LEU A 259 21.55 5.54 8.57
C LEU A 259 20.10 5.49 8.11
N GLU A 260 19.75 4.50 7.30
CA GLU A 260 18.38 4.27 6.87
C GLU A 260 18.03 2.79 6.93
N LEU A 261 16.90 2.49 7.57
CA LEU A 261 16.24 1.20 7.47
C LEU A 261 15.03 1.36 6.56
N GLY A 262 14.99 0.59 5.46
CA GLY A 262 13.79 0.38 4.64
C GLY A 262 13.36 -1.09 4.70
N GLY A 263 12.08 -1.33 4.96
CA GLY A 263 11.55 -2.68 5.09
C GLY A 263 10.18 -2.85 4.44
N PRO A 264 10.09 -2.90 3.08
CA PRO A 264 8.84 -3.22 2.39
C PRO A 264 8.42 -4.68 2.69
N GLN A 265 7.14 -4.89 3.05
CA GLN A 265 6.57 -6.18 3.44
C GLN A 265 5.57 -6.65 2.38
N MET A 266 6.11 -7.30 1.35
CA MET A 266 5.36 -7.75 0.17
C MET A 266 4.97 -9.24 0.21
N GLY A 267 5.16 -9.90 1.35
CA GLY A 267 4.95 -11.34 1.49
C GLY A 267 6.07 -12.17 0.87
N TYR A 268 5.92 -13.50 0.94
CA TYR A 268 6.91 -14.44 0.41
C TYR A 268 6.36 -15.16 -0.84
N SER A 269 6.93 -14.85 -1.99
CA SER A 269 6.66 -15.51 -3.28
C SER A 269 7.99 -15.89 -3.96
N ILE A 270 7.94 -16.88 -4.85
CA ILE A 270 9.07 -17.28 -5.70
C ILE A 270 8.56 -17.39 -7.14
N PRO A 271 9.04 -16.55 -8.07
CA PRO A 271 9.91 -15.40 -7.84
C PRO A 271 9.22 -14.27 -7.04
N GLN A 272 10.01 -13.45 -6.34
CA GLN A 272 9.53 -12.21 -5.72
C GLN A 272 9.10 -11.19 -6.79
N ILE A 273 8.17 -10.30 -6.46
CA ILE A 273 7.72 -9.22 -7.37
C ILE A 273 8.83 -8.20 -7.66
N ILE A 274 9.84 -8.13 -6.80
CA ILE A 274 10.99 -7.25 -6.91
C ILE A 274 12.20 -7.96 -7.54
N TRP A 275 13.07 -7.13 -8.11
CA TRP A 275 14.32 -7.52 -8.77
C TRP A 275 15.39 -6.49 -8.44
N ASP A 276 16.57 -6.94 -8.00
CA ASP A 276 17.68 -6.03 -7.70
C ASP A 276 18.42 -5.64 -8.99
N LEU A 277 18.84 -4.38 -9.06
CA LEU A 277 19.53 -3.78 -10.21
C LEU A 277 20.57 -2.77 -9.73
N GLY A 278 21.72 -2.72 -10.41
CA GLY A 278 22.69 -1.63 -10.32
C GLY A 278 22.85 -0.91 -11.65
N LEU A 279 22.88 0.42 -11.65
CA LEU A 279 23.07 1.30 -12.81
C LEU A 279 24.29 2.20 -12.58
N HIS A 280 25.21 2.23 -13.54
CA HIS A 280 26.51 2.88 -13.40
C HIS A 280 26.94 3.62 -14.69
N GLY A 281 26.94 4.95 -14.63
CA GLY A 281 27.35 5.86 -15.70
C GLY A 281 26.23 6.82 -16.11
N ALA A 282 26.47 7.65 -17.11
CA ALA A 282 25.52 8.66 -17.60
C ALA A 282 24.93 9.62 -16.53
N GLY A 283 25.65 9.83 -15.42
CA GLY A 283 25.17 10.64 -14.29
C GLY A 283 24.53 9.84 -13.15
N ILE A 284 24.26 8.55 -13.37
CA ILE A 284 23.65 7.64 -12.39
C ILE A 284 24.73 6.71 -11.82
N ASN A 285 24.79 6.61 -10.50
CA ASN A 285 25.50 5.54 -9.81
C ASN A 285 24.66 5.08 -8.63
N ALA A 286 23.71 4.19 -8.92
CA ALA A 286 22.68 3.78 -7.98
C ALA A 286 22.44 2.27 -8.04
N GLN A 287 22.01 1.69 -6.93
CA GLN A 287 21.61 0.29 -6.87
C GLN A 287 20.48 0.08 -5.87
N GLY A 288 19.67 -0.94 -6.12
CA GLY A 288 18.61 -1.33 -5.21
C GLY A 288 17.48 -2.07 -5.90
N MET A 289 16.30 -1.89 -5.37
CA MET A 289 15.07 -2.57 -5.76
C MET A 289 14.46 -1.92 -7.01
N ALA A 290 14.24 -2.75 -8.03
CA ALA A 290 13.47 -2.46 -9.22
C ALA A 290 12.28 -3.43 -9.34
N ILE A 291 11.36 -3.14 -10.26
CA ILE A 291 10.22 -4.03 -10.60
C ILE A 291 10.40 -4.49 -12.05
N PRO A 292 10.38 -5.82 -12.33
CA PRO A 292 10.44 -6.32 -13.69
C PRO A 292 9.35 -5.69 -14.57
N CYS A 293 9.74 -5.18 -15.75
CA CYS A 293 8.90 -4.47 -16.73
C CYS A 293 8.54 -3.01 -16.40
N ALA A 294 8.81 -2.48 -15.19
CA ALA A 294 8.45 -1.10 -14.80
C ALA A 294 9.49 -0.04 -15.21
N GLY A 295 10.33 -0.32 -16.20
CA GLY A 295 11.43 0.54 -16.64
C GLY A 295 12.75 0.33 -15.87
N PRO A 296 13.82 1.04 -16.26
CA PRO A 296 15.15 0.92 -15.66
C PRO A 296 15.31 1.83 -14.42
N PHE A 297 14.41 1.70 -13.44
CA PHE A 297 14.38 2.58 -12.27
C PHE A 297 14.70 1.87 -10.97
N ILE A 298 15.50 2.52 -10.12
CA ILE A 298 15.75 2.10 -8.73
C ILE A 298 14.71 2.76 -7.82
N ILE A 299 13.66 2.02 -7.46
CA ILE A 299 12.50 2.52 -6.71
C ILE A 299 12.81 2.68 -5.21
N ILE A 300 13.63 1.79 -4.66
CA ILE A 300 14.21 1.86 -3.31
C ILE A 300 15.69 1.55 -3.47
N GLY A 301 16.58 2.38 -2.96
CA GLY A 301 18.00 2.16 -3.21
C GLY A 301 18.94 3.12 -2.51
N VAL A 302 20.17 3.10 -3.01
CA VAL A 302 21.26 3.93 -2.55
C VAL A 302 22.11 4.38 -3.73
N SER A 303 22.60 5.62 -3.65
CA SER A 303 23.56 6.21 -4.58
C SER A 303 24.83 6.66 -3.83
N ASP A 304 25.73 7.35 -4.53
CA ASP A 304 26.88 8.01 -3.90
C ASP A 304 26.48 9.14 -2.95
N TYR A 305 25.26 9.66 -3.05
CA TYR A 305 24.82 10.88 -2.37
C TYR A 305 23.89 10.59 -1.21
N GLY A 306 22.96 9.64 -1.37
CA GLY A 306 22.02 9.26 -0.33
C GLY A 306 21.32 7.94 -0.59
N ALA A 307 20.57 7.50 0.42
CA ALA A 307 19.67 6.37 0.36
C ALA A 307 18.22 6.87 0.41
N TRP A 308 17.33 6.08 -0.22
CA TRP A 308 15.90 6.30 -0.16
C TRP A 308 15.14 4.98 -0.05
N THR A 309 14.02 5.06 0.66
CA THR A 309 13.02 3.99 0.70
C THR A 309 11.62 4.55 0.59
N SER A 310 10.63 3.66 0.54
CA SER A 310 9.22 4.04 0.51
C SER A 310 8.37 3.18 1.45
N THR A 311 7.23 3.72 1.87
CA THR A 311 6.13 2.97 2.47
C THR A 311 4.82 3.41 1.84
N THR A 312 3.78 2.58 1.79
CA THR A 312 2.44 3.03 1.41
C THR A 312 1.97 4.14 2.36
N GLY A 313 1.41 5.22 1.80
CA GLY A 313 0.97 6.39 2.56
C GLY A 313 -0.26 6.13 3.43
N SER A 314 -1.17 5.28 2.97
CA SER A 314 -2.40 4.87 3.67
C SER A 314 -3.43 5.98 3.92
N SER A 315 -3.26 7.14 3.29
CA SER A 315 -4.30 8.17 3.21
C SER A 315 -5.29 7.85 2.10
N ASP A 316 -6.57 8.13 2.33
CA ASP A 316 -7.59 7.99 1.27
C ASP A 316 -7.34 8.97 0.12
N ASN A 317 -7.15 8.44 -1.08
CA ASN A 317 -7.02 9.18 -2.33
C ASN A 317 -7.95 8.66 -3.44
N MET A 318 -8.97 7.88 -3.12
CA MET A 318 -9.90 7.30 -4.08
C MET A 318 -11.29 7.24 -3.47
N ASP A 319 -12.32 7.66 -4.22
CA ASP A 319 -13.71 7.53 -3.80
C ASP A 319 -14.52 6.65 -4.74
N ILE A 320 -15.56 6.01 -4.19
CA ILE A 320 -16.67 5.51 -5.00
C ILE A 320 -17.84 6.49 -5.04
N ARG A 321 -18.47 6.58 -6.22
CA ARG A 321 -19.66 7.41 -6.44
C ARG A 321 -20.85 6.59 -6.90
N ILE A 322 -22.01 6.87 -6.32
CA ILE A 322 -23.30 6.29 -6.74
C ILE A 322 -23.90 7.15 -7.84
N LEU A 323 -24.22 6.51 -8.97
CA LEU A 323 -24.87 7.13 -10.12
C LEU A 323 -26.33 6.68 -10.20
N ASP A 324 -27.25 7.64 -10.30
CA ASP A 324 -28.65 7.37 -10.62
C ASP A 324 -28.77 7.10 -12.13
N LEU A 325 -29.25 5.91 -12.51
CA LEU A 325 -29.42 5.55 -13.92
C LEU A 325 -30.76 5.98 -14.49
N ASN A 326 -30.80 6.26 -15.78
CA ASN A 326 -32.04 6.55 -16.49
C ASN A 326 -32.92 5.29 -16.52
N PRO A 327 -34.15 5.32 -15.96
CA PRO A 327 -35.06 4.17 -15.96
C PRO A 327 -35.45 3.65 -17.35
N VAL A 328 -35.25 4.47 -18.40
CA VAL A 328 -35.54 4.11 -19.80
C VAL A 328 -34.28 3.63 -20.54
N ASN A 329 -33.10 4.15 -20.18
CA ASN A 329 -31.83 3.80 -20.82
C ASN A 329 -30.72 3.66 -19.76
N PRO A 330 -30.43 2.46 -19.25
CA PRO A 330 -29.50 2.28 -18.14
C PRO A 330 -28.04 2.65 -18.46
N PHE A 331 -27.73 2.97 -19.72
CA PHE A 331 -26.42 3.48 -20.14
C PHE A 331 -26.34 5.02 -20.09
N GLN A 332 -27.31 5.65 -19.44
CA GLN A 332 -27.32 7.06 -19.08
C GLN A 332 -27.41 7.20 -17.57
N TYR A 333 -26.76 8.21 -17.02
CA TYR A 333 -26.84 8.57 -15.62
C TYR A 333 -27.20 10.04 -15.45
N TRP A 334 -27.86 10.37 -14.33
CA TRP A 334 -28.27 11.73 -14.01
C TRP A 334 -27.07 12.52 -13.51
N HIS A 335 -26.83 13.70 -14.08
CA HIS A 335 -25.78 14.59 -13.60
C HIS A 335 -26.15 16.04 -13.92
N ASN A 336 -26.12 16.91 -12.92
CA ASN A 336 -26.35 18.35 -13.07
C ASN A 336 -27.61 18.75 -13.86
N GLY A 337 -28.70 17.99 -13.68
CA GLY A 337 -30.01 18.32 -14.26
C GLY A 337 -30.33 17.63 -15.58
N ASP A 338 -29.41 16.82 -16.14
CA ASP A 338 -29.57 16.14 -17.42
C ASP A 338 -29.14 14.67 -17.36
N TRP A 339 -29.66 13.86 -18.30
CA TRP A 339 -29.20 12.48 -18.53
C TRP A 339 -27.97 12.47 -19.44
N VAL A 340 -26.83 12.06 -18.89
CA VAL A 340 -25.53 11.99 -19.58
C VAL A 340 -25.29 10.55 -20.03
N ASN A 341 -24.86 10.35 -21.28
CA ASN A 341 -24.47 9.02 -21.76
C ASN A 341 -23.16 8.60 -21.11
N MET A 342 -23.06 7.34 -20.68
CA MET A 342 -21.77 6.72 -20.38
C MET A 342 -20.92 6.65 -21.65
N GLU A 343 -19.60 6.83 -21.50
CA GLU A 343 -18.66 6.40 -22.53
C GLU A 343 -18.66 4.88 -22.58
N ALA A 344 -18.80 4.29 -23.76
CA ALA A 344 -18.80 2.86 -23.96
C ALA A 344 -17.59 2.46 -24.82
N ARG A 345 -16.75 1.57 -24.28
CA ARG A 345 -15.62 0.99 -24.98
C ARG A 345 -15.85 -0.50 -25.15
N ILE A 346 -15.90 -0.95 -26.41
CA ILE A 346 -16.00 -2.37 -26.73
C ILE A 346 -14.59 -2.96 -26.72
N GLU A 347 -14.39 -3.97 -25.88
CA GLU A 347 -13.13 -4.69 -25.74
C GLU A 347 -13.27 -6.10 -26.30
N THR A 348 -12.20 -6.59 -26.94
CA THR A 348 -12.11 -7.98 -27.41
C THR A 348 -11.04 -8.70 -26.60
N ILE A 349 -11.45 -9.70 -25.84
CA ILE A 349 -10.58 -10.57 -25.03
C ILE A 349 -10.43 -11.91 -25.74
N TYR A 350 -9.21 -12.45 -25.75
CA TYR A 350 -8.93 -13.78 -26.31
C TYR A 350 -8.69 -14.77 -25.18
N ASP A 351 -9.29 -15.95 -25.27
CA ASP A 351 -8.98 -17.06 -24.36
C ASP A 351 -7.77 -17.88 -24.84
N ALA A 352 -7.35 -18.86 -24.04
CA ALA A 352 -6.22 -19.75 -24.35
C ALA A 352 -6.43 -20.59 -25.63
N GLY A 353 -7.66 -20.69 -26.14
CA GLY A 353 -7.97 -21.33 -27.42
C GLY A 353 -7.89 -20.36 -28.61
N GLY A 354 -7.60 -19.08 -28.37
CA GLY A 354 -7.64 -18.02 -29.38
C GLY A 354 -9.05 -17.58 -29.77
N VAL A 355 -10.07 -17.94 -28.98
CA VAL A 355 -11.45 -17.53 -29.24
C VAL A 355 -11.65 -16.10 -28.73
N ALA A 356 -12.21 -15.24 -29.59
CA ALA A 356 -12.53 -13.87 -29.27
C ALA A 356 -13.87 -13.75 -28.51
N HIS A 357 -13.85 -13.00 -27.41
CA HIS A 357 -14.99 -12.68 -26.57
C HIS A 357 -15.11 -11.15 -26.48
N ASN A 358 -16.28 -10.61 -26.80
CA ASN A 358 -16.49 -9.16 -26.73
C ASN A 358 -17.15 -8.78 -25.39
N GLY A 359 -16.61 -7.78 -24.72
CA GLY A 359 -17.19 -7.11 -23.56
C GLY A 359 -17.34 -5.61 -23.80
N THR A 360 -18.05 -4.93 -22.92
CA THR A 360 -18.16 -3.47 -22.96
C THR A 360 -17.80 -2.89 -21.61
N CYS A 361 -16.78 -2.05 -21.60
CA CYS A 361 -16.37 -1.25 -20.45
C CYS A 361 -17.09 0.10 -20.53
N TYR A 362 -17.68 0.55 -19.43
CA TYR A 362 -18.36 1.84 -19.35
C TYR A 362 -17.59 2.80 -18.46
N ARG A 363 -17.65 4.09 -18.78
CA ARG A 363 -17.13 5.17 -17.94
C ARG A 363 -18.14 6.29 -17.77
N SER A 364 -18.15 6.86 -16.58
CA SER A 364 -18.78 8.15 -16.30
C SER A 364 -17.76 9.29 -16.46
N ILE A 365 -18.18 10.53 -16.21
CA ILE A 365 -17.25 11.66 -16.09
C ILE A 365 -16.22 11.49 -14.97
N TYR A 366 -16.50 10.64 -13.98
CA TYR A 366 -15.61 10.42 -12.82
C TYR A 366 -14.58 9.32 -13.07
N GLY A 367 -14.88 8.37 -13.95
CA GLY A 367 -14.01 7.22 -14.18
C GLY A 367 -14.77 5.95 -14.53
N PRO A 368 -14.14 4.78 -14.33
CA PRO A 368 -14.73 3.49 -14.72
C PRO A 368 -15.95 3.13 -13.89
N ILE A 369 -16.97 2.60 -14.58
CA ILE A 369 -18.12 1.95 -13.94
C ILE A 369 -17.69 0.57 -13.48
N ILE A 370 -17.64 0.35 -12.17
CA ILE A 370 -17.21 -0.91 -11.56
C ILE A 370 -18.37 -1.90 -11.50
N ASP A 371 -19.56 -1.41 -11.13
CA ASP A 371 -20.79 -2.19 -11.17
C ASP A 371 -21.96 -1.38 -11.75
N LEU A 372 -22.81 -2.06 -12.51
CA LEU A 372 -23.97 -1.50 -13.21
C LEU A 372 -25.19 -2.35 -12.86
N ASP A 373 -26.16 -1.75 -12.16
CA ASP A 373 -27.43 -2.37 -11.79
C ASP A 373 -28.62 -1.67 -12.50
N PRO A 374 -28.98 -2.12 -13.72
CA PRO A 374 -30.14 -1.60 -14.43
C PRO A 374 -31.47 -1.85 -13.72
N VAL A 375 -31.57 -2.83 -12.80
CA VAL A 375 -32.83 -3.16 -12.11
C VAL A 375 -33.04 -2.21 -10.94
N GLY A 376 -31.98 -1.95 -10.17
CA GLY A 376 -31.96 -0.94 -9.12
C GLY A 376 -31.90 0.50 -9.64
N HIS A 377 -31.66 0.69 -10.95
CA HIS A 377 -31.38 1.98 -11.59
C HIS A 377 -30.18 2.69 -10.95
N MET A 378 -29.11 1.95 -10.65
CA MET A 378 -27.91 2.48 -10.01
C MET A 378 -26.62 1.93 -10.64
N ALA A 379 -25.54 2.70 -10.55
CA ALA A 379 -24.19 2.24 -10.86
C ALA A 379 -23.19 2.76 -9.83
N VAL A 380 -22.07 2.06 -9.69
CA VAL A 380 -20.93 2.50 -8.88
C VAL A 380 -19.78 2.83 -9.84
N THR A 381 -19.24 4.03 -9.71
CA THR A 381 -18.05 4.48 -10.45
C THR A 381 -16.92 4.80 -9.49
N LEU A 382 -15.70 4.48 -9.90
CA LEU A 382 -14.49 4.84 -9.16
C LEU A 382 -14.00 6.22 -9.61
N HIS A 383 -13.60 7.06 -8.66
CA HIS A 383 -13.10 8.42 -8.89
C HIS A 383 -11.73 8.61 -8.23
N VAL A 384 -10.71 8.92 -9.03
CA VAL A 384 -9.34 9.11 -8.54
C VAL A 384 -8.73 10.41 -9.06
N PRO A 385 -7.90 11.12 -8.28
CA PRO A 385 -7.37 12.43 -8.65
C PRO A 385 -6.20 12.37 -9.64
N PHE A 386 -5.59 11.20 -9.84
CA PHE A 386 -4.40 10.99 -10.67
C PHE A 386 -4.68 10.23 -11.98
N TYR A 387 -5.95 10.14 -12.40
CA TYR A 387 -6.36 9.45 -13.61
C TYR A 387 -5.63 9.98 -14.85
N LYS A 388 -5.02 9.08 -15.63
CA LYS A 388 -4.16 9.34 -16.80
C LYS A 388 -2.84 10.07 -16.52
N ASN A 389 -2.51 10.34 -15.26
CA ASN A 389 -1.27 11.01 -14.86
C ASN A 389 -0.28 10.07 -14.16
N GLU A 390 -0.57 8.76 -14.08
CA GLU A 390 0.24 7.79 -13.34
C GLU A 390 1.68 7.67 -13.86
N ILE A 391 1.88 7.90 -15.16
CA ILE A 391 3.21 7.86 -15.79
C ILE A 391 4.16 8.94 -15.24
N ALA A 392 3.63 10.02 -14.66
CA ALA A 392 4.45 11.06 -14.04
C ALA A 392 5.35 10.50 -12.92
N ALA A 393 4.98 9.39 -12.29
CA ALA A 393 5.83 8.73 -11.30
C ALA A 393 7.16 8.23 -11.88
N GLU A 394 7.24 7.89 -13.17
CA GLU A 394 8.50 7.49 -13.82
C GLU A 394 9.52 8.64 -13.83
N GLN A 395 9.04 9.89 -13.94
CA GLN A 395 9.89 11.07 -13.77
C GLN A 395 10.48 11.15 -12.37
N GLY A 396 9.65 10.96 -11.34
CA GLY A 396 10.11 10.95 -9.95
C GLY A 396 11.18 9.88 -9.71
N TRP A 397 10.99 8.67 -10.25
CA TRP A 397 11.95 7.58 -10.07
C TRP A 397 13.28 7.80 -10.77
N GLU A 398 13.27 8.37 -11.98
CA GLU A 398 14.51 8.78 -12.64
C GLU A 398 15.25 9.83 -11.82
N MET A 399 14.52 10.82 -11.30
CA MET A 399 15.12 11.87 -10.48
C MET A 399 15.64 11.33 -9.14
N PHE A 400 15.04 10.30 -8.55
CA PHE A 400 15.56 9.67 -7.32
C PHE A 400 16.96 9.09 -7.49
N GLN A 401 17.20 8.38 -8.60
CA GLN A 401 18.52 7.77 -8.86
C GLN A 401 19.58 8.77 -9.32
N GLU A 402 19.18 10.01 -9.65
CA GLU A 402 20.07 11.12 -10.01
C GLU A 402 20.26 12.15 -8.89
N ALA A 403 19.39 12.15 -7.88
CA ALA A 403 19.40 13.13 -6.80
C ALA A 403 20.73 13.15 -6.06
N THR A 404 21.31 14.35 -5.95
CA THR A 404 22.58 14.60 -5.26
C THR A 404 22.40 15.34 -3.93
N SER A 405 21.18 15.80 -3.64
CA SER A 405 20.81 16.57 -2.45
C SER A 405 19.39 16.27 -2.00
N VAL A 406 19.06 16.65 -0.76
CA VAL A 406 17.72 16.52 -0.20
C VAL A 406 16.70 17.39 -0.95
N GLU A 407 17.12 18.54 -1.48
CA GLU A 407 16.27 19.43 -2.28
C GLU A 407 15.90 18.80 -3.63
N GLU A 408 16.87 18.20 -4.33
CA GLU A 408 16.60 17.50 -5.59
C GLU A 408 15.71 16.26 -5.38
N PHE A 409 15.89 15.56 -4.26
CA PHE A 409 15.01 14.46 -3.88
C PHE A 409 13.58 14.94 -3.56
N GLU A 410 13.43 16.06 -2.86
CA GLU A 410 12.13 16.67 -2.60
C GLU A 410 11.40 17.04 -3.89
N ASP A 411 12.08 17.69 -4.85
CA ASP A 411 11.52 18.03 -6.16
C ASP A 411 11.05 16.76 -6.91
N ALA A 412 11.78 15.66 -6.78
CA ALA A 412 11.42 14.39 -7.38
C ALA A 412 10.15 13.76 -6.76
N VAL A 413 9.94 13.93 -5.45
CA VAL A 413 8.75 13.42 -4.76
C VAL A 413 7.47 14.07 -5.27
N ASP A 414 7.52 15.35 -5.67
CA ASP A 414 6.35 16.11 -6.16
C ASP A 414 5.76 15.56 -7.46
N HIS A 415 6.50 14.71 -8.18
CA HIS A 415 6.04 14.01 -9.39
C HIS A 415 5.25 12.72 -9.09
N VAL A 416 5.26 12.24 -7.84
CA VAL A 416 4.56 11.00 -7.45
C VAL A 416 3.13 11.33 -6.99
N GLU A 417 2.18 11.11 -7.89
CA GLU A 417 0.76 11.45 -7.70
C GLU A 417 -0.02 10.42 -6.86
N CYS A 418 0.47 9.17 -6.81
CA CYS A 418 -0.08 8.11 -5.96
C CYS A 418 0.38 8.27 -4.49
N ASN A 419 -0.35 7.68 -3.55
CA ASN A 419 -0.07 7.87 -2.13
C ASN A 419 1.06 6.98 -1.59
N HIS A 420 2.26 7.56 -1.56
CA HIS A 420 3.46 6.97 -0.98
C HIS A 420 4.05 7.89 0.08
N ASN A 421 4.73 7.28 1.05
CA ASN A 421 5.70 7.99 1.87
C ASN A 421 7.10 7.76 1.29
N PHE A 422 7.91 8.80 1.24
CA PHE A 422 9.32 8.74 0.87
C PHE A 422 10.22 9.20 1.99
N TYR A 423 11.43 8.65 2.01
CA TYR A 423 12.44 8.89 3.02
C TYR A 423 13.78 9.09 2.32
N TRP A 424 14.62 9.91 2.94
CA TRP A 424 15.95 10.22 2.44
C TRP A 424 16.94 10.23 3.60
N ALA A 425 18.13 9.72 3.36
CA ALA A 425 19.28 9.83 4.25
C ALA A 425 20.55 10.05 3.43
N ASP A 426 21.18 11.23 3.53
CA ASP A 426 22.36 11.58 2.72
C ASP A 426 23.68 11.65 3.47
N THR A 427 24.74 11.72 2.68
CA THR A 427 26.13 11.90 3.09
C THR A 427 26.43 13.27 3.70
N GLU A 428 25.54 14.26 3.55
CA GLU A 428 25.66 15.59 4.18
C GLU A 428 25.08 15.65 5.59
N GLY A 429 24.41 14.58 6.04
CA GLY A 429 23.85 14.49 7.38
C GLY A 429 22.34 14.71 7.43
N ASN A 430 21.68 14.92 6.29
CA ASN A 430 20.24 15.16 6.24
C ASN A 430 19.45 13.86 6.31
N ILE A 431 18.33 13.91 7.03
CA ILE A 431 17.26 12.92 6.94
C ILE A 431 15.93 13.60 6.62
N GLY A 432 15.09 12.93 5.82
CA GLY A 432 13.83 13.50 5.34
C GLY A 432 12.67 12.52 5.30
N TYR A 433 11.46 13.09 5.28
CA TYR A 433 10.19 12.40 5.08
C TYR A 433 9.22 13.27 4.29
N TRP A 434 8.52 12.68 3.33
CA TRP A 434 7.47 13.31 2.53
C TRP A 434 6.28 12.36 2.34
N HIS A 435 5.05 12.85 2.54
CA HIS A 435 3.81 12.10 2.37
C HIS A 435 3.18 12.34 0.99
N ALA A 436 3.83 11.87 -0.07
CA ALA A 436 3.41 12.07 -1.45
C ALA A 436 1.97 11.61 -1.76
N GLY A 437 1.38 12.23 -2.77
CA GLY A 437 0.07 11.89 -3.31
C GLY A 437 -0.86 13.09 -3.46
N ARG A 438 -1.98 12.84 -4.14
CA ARG A 438 -3.09 13.80 -4.28
C ARG A 438 -4.31 13.32 -3.51
N PHE A 439 -4.86 14.16 -2.65
CA PHE A 439 -6.00 13.80 -1.80
C PHE A 439 -7.22 14.66 -2.14
N PRO A 440 -8.40 14.05 -2.38
CA PRO A 440 -9.60 14.80 -2.72
C PRO A 440 -10.20 15.53 -1.50
N ILE A 441 -10.45 16.82 -1.66
CA ILE A 441 -11.12 17.64 -0.64
C ILE A 441 -12.62 17.34 -0.71
N LYS A 442 -13.13 16.60 0.28
CA LYS A 442 -14.51 16.10 0.30
C LYS A 442 -15.50 17.25 0.56
N PRO A 443 -16.68 17.25 -0.08
CA PRO A 443 -17.64 18.34 0.04
C PRO A 443 -18.19 18.49 1.46
N MET A 444 -18.44 19.74 1.86
CA MET A 444 -19.00 20.04 3.18
C MET A 444 -20.36 19.34 3.40
N GLY A 445 -20.46 18.58 4.49
CA GLY A 445 -21.68 17.90 4.89
C GLY A 445 -21.83 16.47 4.36
N ALA A 446 -20.93 16.00 3.49
CA ALA A 446 -20.75 14.57 3.25
C ALA A 446 -19.90 13.96 4.38
N ASP A 447 -20.20 12.71 4.74
CA ASP A 447 -19.30 11.92 5.57
C ASP A 447 -18.31 11.21 4.65
N PRO A 448 -16.99 11.41 4.79
CA PRO A 448 -15.99 10.91 3.84
C PRO A 448 -15.87 9.39 3.85
N ARG A 449 -16.42 8.70 4.86
CA ARG A 449 -16.42 7.24 4.95
C ARG A 449 -17.53 6.58 4.12
N LEU A 450 -18.37 7.35 3.43
CA LEU A 450 -19.55 6.84 2.73
C LEU A 450 -19.51 7.20 1.24
N PRO A 451 -20.16 6.39 0.38
CA PRO A 451 -20.20 6.66 -1.05
C PRO A 451 -20.77 8.05 -1.34
N LEU A 452 -20.10 8.81 -2.20
CA LEU A 452 -20.59 10.12 -2.63
C LEU A 452 -21.63 9.98 -3.76
N TYR A 453 -22.55 10.92 -3.87
CA TYR A 453 -23.47 11.00 -5.00
C TYR A 453 -22.76 11.54 -6.25
N GLY A 454 -22.90 10.86 -7.39
CA GLY A 454 -22.40 11.30 -8.69
C GLY A 454 -23.42 12.08 -9.53
N ASN A 455 -24.47 12.60 -8.90
CA ASN A 455 -25.51 13.40 -9.55
C ASN A 455 -25.16 14.90 -9.71
N GLY A 456 -23.95 15.31 -9.33
CA GLY A 456 -23.48 16.70 -9.36
C GLY A 456 -23.63 17.45 -8.02
N THR A 457 -24.21 16.84 -6.99
CA THR A 457 -24.46 17.52 -5.69
C THR A 457 -23.35 17.35 -4.65
N GLN A 458 -22.45 16.38 -4.85
CA GLN A 458 -21.34 16.06 -3.94
C GLN A 458 -20.01 15.99 -4.70
N GLU A 459 -19.73 16.98 -5.53
CA GLU A 459 -18.42 17.14 -6.17
C GLU A 459 -17.31 17.34 -5.14
N TRP A 460 -16.08 16.94 -5.46
CA TRP A 460 -14.93 17.33 -4.65
C TRP A 460 -14.76 18.85 -4.72
N ASP A 461 -14.45 19.48 -3.59
CA ASP A 461 -14.18 20.94 -3.50
C ASP A 461 -12.79 21.29 -4.06
N GLY A 462 -11.99 20.27 -4.38
CA GLY A 462 -10.66 20.38 -4.96
C GLY A 462 -9.84 19.14 -4.67
N VAL A 463 -8.54 19.25 -4.92
CA VAL A 463 -7.52 18.25 -4.61
C VAL A 463 -6.36 18.98 -3.94
N THR A 464 -5.70 18.36 -2.97
CA THR A 464 -4.56 18.95 -2.26
C THR A 464 -3.44 19.39 -3.20
N GLY A 465 -2.88 20.58 -2.94
CA GLY A 465 -1.66 21.06 -3.61
C GLY A 465 -0.39 20.66 -2.85
N PRO A 466 0.81 20.90 -3.42
CA PRO A 466 2.09 20.56 -2.78
C PRO A 466 2.27 21.15 -1.37
N ASP A 467 1.77 22.37 -1.13
CA ASP A 467 1.86 23.05 0.18
C ASP A 467 0.99 22.39 1.27
N ASP A 468 0.01 21.57 0.89
CA ASP A 468 -0.87 20.86 1.82
C ASP A 468 -0.25 19.53 2.30
N ILE A 469 0.84 19.10 1.68
CA ILE A 469 1.43 17.77 1.88
C ILE A 469 2.40 17.76 3.06
N PRO A 470 2.22 16.87 4.06
CA PRO A 470 3.14 16.76 5.19
C PRO A 470 4.56 16.37 4.76
N LYS A 471 5.55 17.14 5.22
CA LYS A 471 6.97 16.83 5.08
C LYS A 471 7.77 17.24 6.31
N CYS A 472 8.91 16.58 6.53
CA CYS A 472 9.82 16.89 7.62
C CYS A 472 11.26 16.58 7.23
N ILE A 473 12.14 17.58 7.33
CA ILE A 473 13.59 17.44 7.13
C ILE A 473 14.26 17.74 8.47
N ASN A 474 15.20 16.88 8.88
CA ASN A 474 16.05 17.05 10.06
C ASN A 474 15.26 17.39 11.36
N PRO A 475 14.36 16.49 11.82
CA PRO A 475 13.64 16.72 13.08
C PRO A 475 14.61 16.81 14.26
N ASN A 476 14.27 17.61 15.27
CA ASN A 476 15.10 17.81 16.47
C ASN A 476 15.48 16.51 17.21
N GLN A 477 14.63 15.48 17.15
CA GLN A 477 14.91 14.20 17.80
C GLN A 477 15.98 13.37 17.06
N GLY A 478 16.36 13.75 15.84
CA GLY A 478 17.42 13.12 15.05
C GLY A 478 17.05 11.80 14.38
N TRP A 479 15.77 11.41 14.38
CA TRP A 479 15.27 10.21 13.70
C TRP A 479 13.79 10.36 13.34
N LEU A 480 13.33 9.59 12.36
CA LEU A 480 11.91 9.43 12.01
C LEU A 480 11.56 7.94 12.07
N ALA A 481 10.29 7.62 12.25
CA ALA A 481 9.81 6.25 12.11
C ALA A 481 8.44 6.26 11.42
N ASN A 482 8.28 5.35 10.48
CA ASN A 482 7.01 5.09 9.83
C ASN A 482 6.77 3.59 9.68
N TRP A 483 5.52 3.19 9.84
CA TRP A 483 5.07 1.85 9.47
C TRP A 483 3.63 1.87 8.90
N ASN A 484 3.43 2.75 7.92
CA ASN A 484 2.13 3.12 7.32
C ASN A 484 1.20 3.88 8.30
N ASN A 485 1.76 4.46 9.35
CA ASN A 485 1.02 5.26 10.32
C ASN A 485 0.78 6.69 9.80
N LYS A 486 -0.07 7.40 10.54
CA LYS A 486 -0.46 8.78 10.27
C LYS A 486 0.74 9.70 10.02
N PRO A 487 0.73 10.55 8.97
CA PRO A 487 1.87 11.41 8.67
C PRO A 487 2.11 12.47 9.75
N ILE A 488 1.05 13.17 10.16
CA ILE A 488 1.08 14.28 11.13
C ILE A 488 -0.21 14.35 11.96
N ALA A 489 -0.14 14.98 13.12
CA ALA A 489 -1.30 15.22 13.97
C ALA A 489 -2.37 16.04 13.22
N GLY A 490 -3.64 15.63 13.34
CA GLY A 490 -4.77 16.32 12.70
C GLY A 490 -4.95 16.07 11.21
N TRP A 491 -4.15 15.20 10.58
CA TRP A 491 -4.37 14.73 9.21
C TRP A 491 -5.71 14.00 9.08
N GLN A 492 -6.51 14.34 8.07
CA GLN A 492 -7.95 14.03 8.01
C GLN A 492 -8.36 13.02 6.92
N TYR A 493 -7.42 12.55 6.11
CA TYR A 493 -7.65 11.56 5.05
C TYR A 493 -7.42 10.15 5.59
N ALA A 494 -8.16 9.77 6.63
CA ALA A 494 -7.93 8.55 7.43
C ALA A 494 -8.91 7.40 7.09
N GLU A 495 -9.84 7.64 6.18
CA GLU A 495 -10.92 6.76 5.74
C GLU A 495 -10.45 5.63 4.81
N SER A 496 -9.33 5.00 5.14
CA SER A 496 -8.78 3.84 4.42
C SER A 496 -8.77 2.58 5.31
N ASP A 497 -8.43 1.44 4.72
CA ASP A 497 -8.20 0.16 5.43
C ASP A 497 -7.25 0.27 6.65
N PHE A 498 -6.36 1.27 6.65
CA PHE A 498 -5.43 1.55 7.72
C PHE A 498 -6.09 2.50 8.73
N HIS A 499 -7.04 2.01 9.52
CA HIS A 499 -7.64 2.80 10.60
C HIS A 499 -6.56 3.21 11.62
N TRP A 500 -6.04 4.43 11.47
CA TRP A 500 -5.03 4.96 12.38
C TRP A 500 -5.65 5.17 13.76
N GLY A 501 -4.99 4.64 14.78
CA GLY A 501 -5.41 4.85 16.16
C GLY A 501 -4.32 4.47 17.15
N GLU A 502 -4.62 4.60 18.43
CA GLU A 502 -3.61 4.48 19.49
C GLU A 502 -2.86 3.15 19.54
N GLY A 503 -3.47 2.06 19.10
CA GLY A 503 -2.85 0.73 19.08
C GLY A 503 -2.06 0.42 17.82
N PHE A 504 -1.50 1.41 17.11
CA PHE A 504 -0.85 1.20 15.82
C PHE A 504 0.57 0.65 15.95
N ARG A 505 0.94 -0.28 15.07
CA ARG A 505 2.19 -1.07 15.15
C ARG A 505 3.49 -0.27 15.12
N VAL A 506 3.50 0.93 14.55
CA VAL A 506 4.72 1.77 14.50
C VAL A 506 5.24 2.11 15.90
N GLN A 507 4.38 2.09 16.92
CA GLN A 507 4.76 2.41 18.29
C GLN A 507 5.92 1.51 18.76
N ILE A 508 5.93 0.24 18.33
CA ILE A 508 7.04 -0.72 18.54
C ILE A 508 8.38 -0.11 18.12
N LEU A 509 8.44 0.47 16.92
CA LEU A 509 9.68 1.02 16.35
C LEU A 509 10.05 2.35 16.99
N MET A 510 9.06 3.21 17.24
CA MET A 510 9.28 4.52 17.88
C MET A 510 9.84 4.37 19.30
N ASP A 511 9.30 3.41 20.04
CA ASP A 511 9.72 3.10 21.40
C ASP A 511 11.15 2.56 21.46
N ALA A 512 11.50 1.61 20.59
CA ALA A 512 12.85 1.08 20.48
C ALA A 512 13.84 2.18 20.03
N MET A 513 13.46 3.00 19.04
CA MET A 513 14.28 4.10 18.56
C MET A 513 14.52 5.18 19.60
N ALA A 514 13.52 5.52 20.42
CA ALA A 514 13.70 6.47 21.52
C ALA A 514 14.80 6.01 22.49
N GLN A 515 14.92 4.71 22.75
CA GLN A 515 15.97 4.17 23.60
C GLN A 515 17.34 4.15 22.92
N PHE A 516 17.40 3.72 21.67
CA PHE A 516 18.64 3.76 20.89
C PHE A 516 19.16 5.20 20.75
N ALA A 517 18.27 6.17 20.54
CA ALA A 517 18.63 7.58 20.48
C ALA A 517 19.19 8.12 21.82
N VAL A 518 18.66 7.66 22.97
CA VAL A 518 19.22 8.03 24.29
C VAL A 518 20.59 7.42 24.53
N ALA A 519 20.79 6.18 24.09
CA ALA A 519 22.10 5.52 24.18
C ALA A 519 23.14 6.21 23.27
N GLY A 520 22.70 6.72 22.12
CA GLY A 520 23.58 7.21 21.06
C GLY A 520 24.35 6.06 20.39
N ASP A 521 25.33 6.41 19.56
CA ASP A 521 26.21 5.46 18.88
C ASP A 521 25.48 4.34 18.11
N ILE A 522 24.36 4.68 17.46
CA ILE A 522 23.53 3.74 16.69
C ILE A 522 24.34 3.18 15.52
N THR A 523 24.22 1.87 15.29
CA THR A 523 24.88 1.12 14.22
C THR A 523 23.85 0.50 13.25
N THR A 524 24.32 -0.02 12.12
CA THR A 524 23.49 -0.83 11.22
C THR A 524 22.99 -2.12 11.89
N ASP A 525 23.73 -2.68 12.86
CA ASP A 525 23.29 -3.84 13.62
C ASP A 525 22.12 -3.50 14.55
N ASP A 526 22.08 -2.28 15.09
CA ASP A 526 20.93 -1.78 15.86
C ASP A 526 19.70 -1.59 14.96
N LEU A 527 19.87 -1.11 13.72
CA LEU A 527 18.77 -1.05 12.75
C LEU A 527 18.28 -2.44 12.32
N ASN A 528 19.18 -3.41 12.15
CA ASN A 528 18.78 -4.79 11.91
C ASN A 528 18.02 -5.38 13.13
N THR A 529 18.47 -5.05 14.34
CA THR A 529 17.78 -5.40 15.59
C THR A 529 16.39 -4.77 15.66
N LEU A 530 16.25 -3.52 15.21
CA LEU A 530 14.96 -2.83 15.10
C LEU A 530 14.01 -3.53 14.12
N ASN A 531 14.53 -3.97 12.96
CA ASN A 531 13.74 -4.73 12.00
C ASN A 531 13.26 -6.07 12.59
N GLN A 532 14.14 -6.76 13.32
CA GLN A 532 13.79 -7.98 14.05
C GLN A 532 12.72 -7.72 15.11
N VAL A 533 12.87 -6.66 15.90
CA VAL A 533 11.84 -6.18 16.84
C VAL A 533 10.50 -6.04 16.12
N GLY A 534 10.42 -5.29 15.02
CA GLY A 534 9.19 -5.20 14.22
C GLY A 534 8.64 -6.57 13.78
N GLY A 535 9.50 -7.47 13.30
CA GLY A 535 9.10 -8.80 12.82
C GLY A 535 8.58 -9.76 13.90
N TYR A 536 8.87 -9.49 15.17
CA TYR A 536 8.58 -10.41 16.26
C TYR A 536 7.50 -9.91 17.24
N HIS A 537 7.18 -8.61 17.24
CA HIS A 537 6.27 -7.98 18.19
C HIS A 537 4.77 -8.15 17.86
N ASN A 538 3.95 -8.16 18.92
CA ASN A 538 2.49 -8.21 18.88
C ASN A 538 2.01 -6.92 19.53
N THR A 539 1.43 -6.05 18.72
CA THR A 539 0.94 -4.75 19.15
C THR A 539 -0.11 -4.85 20.27
N ALA A 540 -0.91 -5.92 20.30
CA ALA A 540 -1.85 -6.15 21.40
C ALA A 540 -1.13 -6.45 22.72
N GLY A 541 0.01 -7.13 22.68
CA GLY A 541 0.86 -7.36 23.85
C GLY A 541 1.24 -6.05 24.52
N MET A 542 1.84 -5.14 23.75
CA MET A 542 2.23 -3.80 24.24
C MET A 542 1.09 -3.06 24.96
N ASN A 543 -0.13 -3.16 24.44
CA ASN A 543 -1.27 -2.42 24.96
C ASN A 543 -1.92 -3.08 26.19
N PHE A 544 -1.85 -4.41 26.33
CA PHE A 544 -2.69 -5.13 27.31
C PHE A 544 -1.94 -6.09 28.22
N ALA A 545 -0.75 -6.58 27.87
CA ALA A 545 -0.06 -7.63 28.62
C ALA A 545 0.25 -7.20 30.05
N GLY A 546 0.68 -5.95 30.27
CA GLY A 546 0.93 -5.40 31.60
C GLY A 546 -0.32 -5.44 32.49
N ASN A 547 -1.46 -5.00 31.98
CA ASN A 547 -2.74 -5.00 32.70
C ASN A 547 -3.20 -6.41 33.05
N VAL A 548 -3.13 -7.34 32.08
CA VAL A 548 -3.54 -8.74 32.28
C VAL A 548 -2.62 -9.44 33.27
N THR A 549 -1.32 -9.18 33.20
CA THR A 549 -0.31 -9.70 34.15
C THR A 549 -0.61 -9.23 35.56
N ALA A 550 -0.84 -7.92 35.75
CA ALA A 550 -1.15 -7.35 37.05
C ALA A 550 -2.45 -7.93 37.63
N ALA A 551 -3.51 -8.04 36.83
CA ALA A 551 -4.78 -8.63 37.25
C ALA A 551 -4.62 -10.11 37.65
N ALA A 552 -3.86 -10.88 36.87
CA ALA A 552 -3.59 -12.29 37.14
C ALA A 552 -2.76 -12.48 38.43
N LEU A 553 -1.73 -11.66 38.64
CA LEU A 553 -0.89 -11.67 39.85
C LEU A 553 -1.62 -11.24 41.12
N ALA A 554 -2.64 -10.38 40.99
CA ALA A 554 -3.49 -9.97 42.11
C ALA A 554 -4.55 -11.02 42.48
N SER A 555 -4.73 -12.08 41.69
CA SER A 555 -5.79 -13.06 41.89
C SER A 555 -5.51 -14.01 43.06
N ALA A 556 -6.54 -14.27 43.88
CA ALA A 556 -6.50 -15.33 44.89
C ALA A 556 -6.62 -16.75 44.29
N ASN A 557 -6.96 -16.87 43.00
CA ASN A 557 -7.02 -18.15 42.32
C ASN A 557 -5.60 -18.61 41.94
N ALA A 558 -5.16 -19.75 42.47
CA ALA A 558 -3.81 -20.28 42.26
C ALA A 558 -3.44 -20.50 40.77
N THR A 559 -4.41 -20.83 39.91
CA THR A 559 -4.18 -20.99 38.47
C THR A 559 -3.93 -19.64 37.80
N LEU A 560 -4.72 -18.62 38.16
CA LEU A 560 -4.53 -17.25 37.64
C LEU A 560 -3.23 -16.63 38.15
N LEU A 561 -2.88 -16.83 39.42
CA LEU A 561 -1.61 -16.38 39.98
C LEU A 561 -0.41 -17.03 39.25
N ALA A 562 -0.49 -18.33 38.96
CA ALA A 562 0.53 -19.03 38.18
C ALA A 562 0.60 -18.51 36.74
N ALA A 563 -0.54 -18.27 36.09
CA ALA A 563 -0.60 -17.65 34.77
C ALA A 563 0.02 -16.25 34.77
N GLY A 564 -0.27 -15.43 35.78
CA GLY A 564 0.35 -14.12 35.99
C GLY A 564 1.86 -14.20 36.16
N SER A 565 2.37 -15.25 36.82
CA SER A 565 3.81 -15.48 36.94
C SER A 565 4.46 -15.83 35.60
N TYR A 566 3.80 -16.62 34.75
CA TYR A 566 4.27 -16.89 33.38
C TYR A 566 4.21 -15.65 32.49
N LEU A 567 3.16 -14.84 32.61
CA LEU A 567 3.05 -13.57 31.88
C LEU A 567 4.13 -12.57 32.32
N ALA A 568 4.40 -12.46 33.63
CA ALA A 568 5.48 -11.61 34.13
C ALA A 568 6.87 -12.09 33.69
N ALA A 569 7.11 -13.41 33.71
CA ALA A 569 8.35 -13.98 33.23
C ALA A 569 8.54 -13.69 31.73
N TRP A 570 7.48 -13.81 30.93
CA TRP A 570 7.48 -13.49 29.51
C TRP A 570 7.91 -12.05 29.25
N ALA A 571 7.33 -11.09 29.98
CA ALA A 571 7.65 -9.67 29.87
C ALA A 571 9.12 -9.34 30.24
N THR A 572 9.83 -10.24 30.92
CA THR A 572 11.24 -10.04 31.32
C THR A 572 12.26 -10.86 30.53
N ALA A 573 11.81 -11.75 29.65
CA ALA A 573 12.64 -12.77 29.00
C ALA A 573 13.37 -12.30 27.72
N THR A 574 13.13 -11.08 27.24
CA THR A 574 13.76 -10.60 25.99
C THR A 574 14.88 -9.59 26.25
N PRO A 575 15.99 -9.65 25.49
CA PRO A 575 17.21 -8.88 25.77
C PRO A 575 17.21 -7.43 25.24
N LEU A 576 16.10 -6.87 24.79
CA LEU A 576 15.99 -5.46 24.39
C LEU A 576 15.14 -4.71 25.42
N PRO A 577 15.42 -3.42 25.70
CA PRO A 577 15.37 -2.94 27.07
C PRO A 577 14.01 -3.08 27.74
N VAL A 578 14.09 -3.37 29.05
CA VAL A 578 13.09 -3.85 30.02
C VAL A 578 11.77 -3.05 30.08
N SER A 579 11.59 -2.00 29.28
CA SER A 579 10.33 -1.25 29.20
C SER A 579 9.51 -1.47 27.91
N TYR A 580 9.99 -2.25 26.93
CA TYR A 580 9.28 -2.46 25.65
C TYR A 580 9.11 -3.92 25.22
N VAL A 581 9.27 -4.83 26.17
CA VAL A 581 9.29 -6.25 25.90
C VAL A 581 7.87 -6.81 25.80
N ASP A 582 7.40 -6.91 24.56
CA ASP A 582 6.54 -8.02 24.14
C ASP A 582 6.99 -8.49 22.75
N LEU A 583 7.90 -9.48 22.78
CA LEU A 583 8.05 -10.66 21.90
C LEU A 583 9.36 -10.79 21.13
N VAL A 584 10.17 -11.77 21.55
CA VAL A 584 10.47 -13.00 20.79
C VAL A 584 10.83 -14.11 21.78
N SER A 585 10.62 -15.38 21.43
CA SER A 585 11.60 -16.41 21.76
C SER A 585 12.82 -16.10 20.88
N PRO A 586 13.93 -15.53 21.40
CA PRO A 586 15.07 -15.29 20.53
C PRO A 586 15.48 -16.64 19.93
N MET A 587 15.96 -16.64 18.69
CA MET A 587 16.76 -17.75 18.17
C MET A 587 17.70 -18.23 19.27
N TRP A 588 17.39 -19.37 19.87
CA TRP A 588 18.41 -20.15 20.52
C TRP A 588 19.32 -20.59 19.37
N PRO A 589 20.64 -20.36 19.41
CA PRO A 589 21.55 -20.71 18.31
C PRO A 589 21.57 -22.20 17.92
N THR A 590 20.78 -23.03 18.60
CA THR A 590 20.66 -24.47 18.39
C THR A 590 19.21 -24.95 18.30
N ASP A 591 18.21 -24.07 18.24
CA ASP A 591 16.80 -24.48 18.15
C ASP A 591 16.36 -24.62 16.68
N PRO A 592 16.02 -25.83 16.21
CA PRO A 592 15.51 -26.06 14.87
C PRO A 592 14.03 -25.68 14.66
N ASP A 593 13.32 -25.16 15.67
CA ASP A 593 11.88 -24.81 15.59
C ASP A 593 11.58 -23.36 16.05
N PRO A 594 11.19 -22.43 15.16
CA PRO A 594 10.98 -21.01 15.50
C PRO A 594 9.62 -20.72 16.19
N THR A 595 9.13 -21.60 17.07
CA THR A 595 7.81 -21.44 17.70
C THR A 595 7.79 -20.66 19.01
N TYR A 596 6.58 -20.32 19.43
CA TYR A 596 6.16 -19.56 20.61
C TYR A 596 6.58 -20.22 21.96
N ASP A 597 7.87 -20.28 22.28
CA ASP A 597 8.36 -21.13 23.39
C ASP A 597 8.09 -20.60 24.80
N HIS A 598 7.69 -19.33 24.96
CA HIS A 598 7.36 -18.80 26.28
C HIS A 598 5.89 -19.06 26.65
N PRO A 599 5.58 -19.78 27.75
CA PRO A 599 4.20 -20.08 28.15
C PRO A 599 3.31 -18.85 28.33
N GLY A 600 3.89 -17.75 28.82
CA GLY A 600 3.19 -16.46 28.99
C GLY A 600 2.59 -15.92 27.68
N LEU A 601 3.32 -15.98 26.57
CA LEU A 601 2.81 -15.56 25.27
C LEU A 601 1.62 -16.41 24.80
N THR A 602 1.71 -17.73 24.96
CA THR A 602 0.58 -18.63 24.66
C THR A 602 -0.63 -18.27 25.51
N ILE A 603 -0.44 -18.01 26.81
CA ILE A 603 -1.51 -17.58 27.72
C ILE A 603 -2.11 -16.24 27.25
N PHE A 604 -1.28 -15.26 26.92
CA PHE A 604 -1.73 -13.94 26.45
C PHE A 604 -2.54 -14.05 25.16
N ASN A 605 -2.04 -14.74 24.14
CA ASN A 605 -2.76 -14.93 22.87
C ASN A 605 -4.10 -15.62 23.09
N ARG A 606 -4.16 -16.64 23.97
CA ARG A 606 -5.42 -17.31 24.31
C ARG A 606 -6.38 -16.43 25.10
N TRP A 607 -5.87 -15.53 25.94
CA TRP A 607 -6.69 -14.50 26.58
C TRP A 607 -7.20 -13.50 25.54
N TYR A 608 -6.34 -13.00 24.65
CA TYR A 608 -6.68 -12.02 23.63
C TYR A 608 -7.73 -12.56 22.65
N ASP A 609 -7.59 -13.81 22.21
CA ASP A 609 -8.57 -14.55 21.41
C ASP A 609 -9.97 -14.59 22.05
N LYS A 610 -10.05 -14.50 23.38
CA LYS A 610 -11.31 -14.57 24.14
C LYS A 610 -11.82 -13.22 24.56
N VAL A 611 -10.95 -12.26 24.89
CA VAL A 611 -11.36 -10.97 25.43
C VAL A 611 -12.04 -10.12 24.36
N VAL A 612 -11.54 -10.11 23.13
CA VAL A 612 -12.14 -9.28 22.06
C VAL A 612 -13.57 -9.73 21.76
N PRO A 613 -13.86 -11.04 21.54
CA PRO A 613 -15.24 -11.47 21.42
C PRO A 613 -16.06 -11.27 22.69
N ALA A 614 -15.47 -11.41 23.89
CA ALA A 614 -16.22 -11.22 25.14
C ALA A 614 -16.68 -9.77 25.33
N VAL A 615 -15.88 -8.80 24.92
CA VAL A 615 -16.19 -7.36 25.01
C VAL A 615 -17.24 -6.96 23.97
N PHE A 616 -17.10 -7.45 22.74
CA PHE A 616 -17.92 -6.97 21.61
C PHE A 616 -19.05 -7.92 21.20
N SER A 617 -19.17 -9.12 21.76
CA SER A 617 -20.26 -10.05 21.44
C SER A 617 -21.61 -9.43 21.77
N GLY A 618 -22.51 -9.41 20.78
CA GLY A 618 -23.81 -8.77 20.91
C GLY A 618 -23.80 -7.27 20.65
N ILE A 619 -22.62 -6.66 20.47
CA ILE A 619 -22.43 -5.27 20.03
C ILE A 619 -21.97 -5.24 18.57
N LEU A 620 -21.01 -6.09 18.21
CA LEU A 620 -20.47 -6.19 16.85
C LEU A 620 -20.76 -7.57 16.23
N PRO A 621 -20.99 -7.63 14.90
CA PRO A 621 -20.97 -8.88 14.15
C PRO A 621 -19.55 -9.47 14.07
N SER A 622 -19.43 -10.76 13.74
CA SER A 622 -18.16 -11.51 13.83
C SER A 622 -17.05 -10.99 12.90
N ASN A 623 -17.40 -10.42 11.74
CA ASN A 623 -16.45 -9.77 10.84
C ASN A 623 -15.84 -8.52 11.50
N LEU A 624 -16.66 -7.64 12.09
CA LEU A 624 -16.18 -6.43 12.77
C LEU A 624 -15.42 -6.75 14.08
N ILE A 625 -15.79 -7.82 14.80
CA ILE A 625 -14.98 -8.33 15.92
C ILE A 625 -13.58 -8.75 15.44
N SER A 626 -13.49 -9.41 14.28
CA SER A 626 -12.21 -9.82 13.70
C SER A 626 -11.37 -8.61 13.29
N GLN A 627 -12.00 -7.56 12.80
CA GLN A 627 -11.34 -6.29 12.48
C GLN A 627 -10.76 -5.63 13.74
N VAL A 628 -11.55 -5.46 14.81
CA VAL A 628 -11.06 -4.91 16.09
C VAL A 628 -9.92 -5.74 16.68
N LYS A 629 -9.95 -7.06 16.48
CA LYS A 629 -8.85 -7.95 16.90
C LYS A 629 -7.55 -7.66 16.12
N SER A 630 -7.65 -7.30 14.84
CA SER A 630 -6.48 -6.93 14.02
C SER A 630 -6.01 -5.50 14.28
N GLN A 631 -6.92 -4.60 14.65
CA GLN A 631 -6.67 -3.18 14.91
C GLN A 631 -7.25 -2.81 16.27
N SER A 632 -6.41 -2.94 17.30
CA SER A 632 -6.85 -2.92 18.71
C SER A 632 -7.27 -1.55 19.26
N SER A 633 -7.25 -0.48 18.45
CA SER A 633 -7.49 0.89 18.90
C SER A 633 -8.85 1.08 19.59
N LEU A 634 -9.94 0.47 19.07
CA LEU A 634 -11.25 0.53 19.75
C LEU A 634 -11.20 -0.20 21.10
N LEU A 635 -10.60 -1.39 21.15
CA LEU A 635 -10.43 -2.14 22.40
C LEU A 635 -9.62 -1.35 23.43
N THR A 636 -8.54 -0.67 23.00
CA THR A 636 -7.72 0.18 23.87
C THR A 636 -8.54 1.31 24.49
N ARG A 637 -9.35 2.02 23.69
CA ARG A 637 -10.22 3.10 24.18
C ARG A 637 -11.30 2.60 25.14
N VAL A 638 -11.91 1.44 24.85
CA VAL A 638 -12.90 0.80 25.75
C VAL A 638 -12.28 0.48 27.11
N PHE A 639 -11.07 -0.09 27.14
CA PHE A 639 -10.39 -0.47 28.38
C PHE A 639 -9.91 0.70 29.23
N ARG A 640 -9.74 1.89 28.64
CA ARG A 640 -9.34 3.11 29.37
C ARG A 640 -10.50 3.87 29.98
N GLU A 641 -11.74 3.45 29.68
CA GLU A 641 -12.94 4.17 30.05
C GLU A 641 -12.86 5.65 29.61
N ASP A 642 -12.54 5.92 28.34
CA ASP A 642 -12.53 7.28 27.75
C ASP A 642 -13.96 7.89 27.79
N ALA A 643 -14.37 8.29 28.98
CA ALA A 643 -15.75 8.54 29.33
C ALA A 643 -16.24 9.80 28.63
N GLY A 644 -17.31 9.64 27.85
CA GLY A 644 -17.97 10.73 27.11
C GLY A 644 -17.61 10.79 25.62
N LEU A 645 -16.72 9.93 25.13
CA LEU A 645 -16.34 9.86 23.71
C LEU A 645 -16.79 8.59 22.99
N LEU A 646 -17.09 7.51 23.74
CA LEU A 646 -17.52 6.22 23.20
C LEU A 646 -19.00 5.93 23.47
N TYR A 647 -19.56 4.99 22.73
CA TYR A 647 -20.86 4.39 22.97
C TYR A 647 -20.96 3.85 24.40
N PRO A 648 -21.92 4.32 25.22
CA PRO A 648 -21.99 3.98 26.64
C PRO A 648 -22.39 2.52 26.93
N GLY A 649 -22.77 1.75 25.92
CA GLY A 649 -23.17 0.35 26.06
C GLY A 649 -22.02 -0.65 25.98
N TYR A 650 -20.77 -0.20 25.83
CA TYR A 650 -19.61 -1.10 25.99
C TYR A 650 -19.51 -1.60 27.45
N PRO A 651 -19.09 -2.85 27.67
CA PRO A 651 -18.91 -3.38 29.01
C PRO A 651 -17.78 -2.66 29.75
N SER A 652 -18.00 -2.34 31.03
CA SER A 652 -17.01 -1.80 31.97
C SER A 652 -16.01 -2.84 32.44
#